data_AF-A0A5E4JEM8-F1
#
_entry.id   AF-A0A5E4JEM8-F1
#
_cell.length_a   1.000
_cell.length_b   1.000
_cell.length_c   1.000
_cell.angle_alpha   90.00
_cell.angle_beta   90.00
_cell.angle_gamma   90.00
#
_symmetry.space_group_name_H-M   'P 1'
#
loop_
_entity.id
_entity.type
_entity.pdbx_description
1 polymer ?
#
loop_
_entity_poly.entity_id
_entity_poly.type
_entity_poly.pdbx_seq_one_letter_code
_entity_poly.pdbx_strand_id
1 'polypeptide(L)'
;MAGALSLKDYTIDCFSERPNGGKVLIVAIGGAGIAKDSPNLNTNLKKSLDFVPYLSTAAGKIDYVMVAQKDSADLLPEDVALISRVIYDKQSDYDGFVVISGSDAIPFVASATAFALRGINLPVIFIGARQGAKEIDSDFRLNLPNAIKSAMMGHNDANAPSIGETAILFDDTLIRAAVSISRGTKVNNPIESPRLPRLAEVGWTVKIEQITRPRKPSQLNYSMNLNKDIAYFDLVSQTNLESFRLLAEDPTINGIIIGAFGAGNIPSVLIPSIYDAVFNKGKVVAAITNCKKGSSDMGLYDCGALAVKAGTVSLGPMVRPAAIEKMRWALNNAKGESRIKFQRDVARLLLTEIAGEIPTPYSIYATNKLRETFLVNSAPLEKFFTKSEGRNYNEGIKQYCKSHSNPRILVICTGGTFFQEPNPEGSLVPTKRSLEELFDKKLAGIGKLAGIDYCELFNVDSTEIDHTDRAHLAGFISQNMDNYDGFIVLHGTDTMAFSASALSFMLQGLEKDVVLTGAQKPGFDFSDFDRNFVNAVKVIVTRLKQDKTLRHRAGVKVAFGDKLITGTTVVKEDEHGLNAFAPVPKHPLLGTLCNPIEIYDVINTRTRPLTLFTKFDTQVAYYECICAGDLKQFERIIENPNISAVLIGGFDEGNIPLQLKYYIATAVNSYWKPVAIISNTDYGIAHAASEGRFGEFTKAGAIMLGDMTKGAAFQKLQFAVGLANAQADLSGRRRLEFIRKVLHTNLADEITEIECLKANEIYLGLFTEDNVHEPFSEEEVFDRILLSAENQKPAGQVQPNEDSVQLKEANHSKT
;
A
#
# COMPACT_ATOMS: atom_id res chain seq x y z
N MET A 1 -23.83 21.46 -11.91
CA MET A 1 -24.88 20.98 -12.82
C MET A 1 -24.42 19.66 -13.42
N ALA A 2 -24.93 18.53 -12.93
CA ALA A 2 -24.64 17.22 -13.48
C ALA A 2 -25.96 16.46 -13.56
N GLY A 3 -26.58 16.48 -14.74
CA GLY A 3 -27.59 15.48 -15.05
C GLY A 3 -26.86 14.18 -15.32
N ALA A 4 -27.09 13.16 -14.50
CA ALA A 4 -26.80 11.80 -14.92
C ALA A 4 -27.58 11.57 -16.22
N LEU A 5 -26.88 11.20 -17.30
CA LEU A 5 -27.52 10.78 -18.54
C LEU A 5 -28.53 9.68 -18.19
N SER A 6 -29.78 9.87 -18.59
CA SER A 6 -30.79 8.84 -18.43
C SER A 6 -30.48 7.71 -19.42
N LEU A 7 -30.96 6.50 -19.14
CA LEU A 7 -30.85 5.33 -20.03
C LEU A 7 -31.41 5.56 -21.46
N LYS A 8 -32.03 6.71 -21.75
CA LYS A 8 -32.62 7.07 -23.04
C LYS A 8 -31.69 7.83 -23.99
N ASP A 9 -30.46 8.15 -23.59
CA ASP A 9 -29.63 9.14 -24.30
C ASP A 9 -28.34 8.59 -24.96
N TYR A 10 -28.12 7.27 -25.00
CA TYR A 10 -26.98 6.69 -25.74
C TYR A 10 -27.44 5.98 -27.03
N THR A 11 -26.69 6.20 -28.10
CA THR A 11 -26.89 5.52 -29.39
C THR A 11 -25.85 4.43 -29.55
N ILE A 12 -26.28 3.24 -29.94
CA ILE A 12 -25.38 2.15 -30.33
C ILE A 12 -25.16 2.25 -31.83
N ASP A 13 -23.90 2.41 -32.23
CA ASP A 13 -23.52 2.49 -33.64
C ASP A 13 -22.89 1.17 -34.10
N CYS A 14 -23.08 0.84 -35.37
CA CYS A 14 -22.42 -0.31 -35.99
C CYS A 14 -21.03 0.10 -36.50
N PHE A 15 -19.99 -0.63 -36.09
CA PHE A 15 -18.64 -0.48 -36.63
C PHE A 15 -18.46 -1.35 -37.87
N SER A 16 -18.90 -2.60 -37.81
CA SER A 16 -18.81 -3.54 -38.92
C SER A 16 -19.82 -4.68 -38.78
N GLU A 17 -20.36 -5.14 -39.90
CA GLU A 17 -21.26 -6.29 -39.97
C GLU A 17 -20.91 -7.16 -41.18
N ARG A 18 -20.86 -8.48 -40.95
CA ARG A 18 -20.55 -9.49 -41.95
C ARG A 18 -21.49 -10.68 -41.79
N PRO A 19 -21.80 -11.42 -42.87
CA PRO A 19 -22.58 -12.65 -42.78
C PRO A 19 -21.82 -13.70 -41.98
N ASN A 20 -22.51 -14.36 -41.04
CA ASN A 20 -22.02 -15.47 -40.21
C ASN A 20 -20.86 -15.09 -39.25
N GLY A 21 -21.12 -15.19 -37.93
CA GLY A 21 -20.13 -14.92 -36.88
C GLY A 21 -20.79 -14.35 -35.62
N GLY A 22 -20.06 -14.34 -34.51
CA GLY A 22 -20.57 -13.82 -33.24
C GLY A 22 -20.71 -12.31 -33.23
N LYS A 23 -21.56 -11.79 -32.34
CA LYS A 23 -21.84 -10.36 -32.16
C LYS A 23 -21.18 -9.84 -30.89
N VAL A 24 -20.42 -8.75 -30.99
CA VAL A 24 -19.78 -8.07 -29.85
C VAL A 24 -20.32 -6.65 -29.72
N LEU A 25 -20.58 -6.24 -28.47
CA LEU A 25 -20.76 -4.83 -28.12
C LEU A 25 -19.52 -4.31 -27.38
N ILE A 26 -18.94 -3.23 -27.89
CA ILE A 26 -17.88 -2.47 -27.23
C ILE A 26 -18.53 -1.33 -26.45
N VAL A 27 -18.33 -1.31 -25.12
CA VAL A 27 -18.81 -0.24 -24.23
C VAL A 27 -17.62 0.55 -23.72
N ALA A 28 -17.60 1.87 -23.88
CA ALA A 28 -16.49 2.70 -23.43
C ALA A 28 -16.92 3.81 -22.47
N ILE A 29 -16.12 4.06 -21.43
CA ILE A 29 -16.33 5.14 -20.46
C ILE A 29 -15.16 6.15 -20.38
N GLY A 30 -14.10 5.89 -21.14
CA GLY A 30 -12.88 6.70 -21.17
C GLY A 30 -11.63 5.84 -21.38
N GLY A 31 -10.48 6.32 -20.92
CA GLY A 31 -9.19 5.66 -21.04
C GLY A 31 -8.26 6.27 -22.09
N ALA A 32 -6.96 6.03 -21.93
CA ALA A 32 -5.92 6.67 -22.73
C ALA A 32 -6.01 6.32 -24.23
N GLY A 33 -6.53 5.13 -24.57
CA GLY A 33 -6.70 4.66 -25.94
C GLY A 33 -7.76 5.43 -26.75
N ILE A 34 -8.62 6.23 -26.12
CA ILE A 34 -9.75 6.91 -26.78
C ILE A 34 -9.36 8.35 -27.19
N ALA A 35 -9.63 8.71 -28.45
CA ALA A 35 -9.44 10.08 -28.96
C ALA A 35 -10.33 11.10 -28.22
N LYS A 36 -9.95 12.38 -28.18
CA LYS A 36 -10.70 13.43 -27.46
C LYS A 36 -11.02 14.64 -28.33
N ASP A 37 -11.10 14.43 -29.64
CA ASP A 37 -11.11 15.52 -30.62
C ASP A 37 -12.52 15.99 -31.03
N SER A 38 -13.57 15.23 -30.65
CA SER A 38 -14.96 15.51 -31.03
C SER A 38 -15.84 15.65 -29.79
N PRO A 39 -16.85 16.54 -29.81
CA PRO A 39 -17.90 16.55 -28.79
C PRO A 39 -18.81 15.32 -28.86
N ASN A 40 -18.89 14.64 -30.01
CA ASN A 40 -19.63 13.38 -30.12
C ASN A 40 -18.76 12.22 -29.62
N LEU A 41 -19.22 11.55 -28.56
CA LEU A 41 -18.50 10.47 -27.91
C LEU A 41 -18.29 9.26 -28.83
N ASN A 42 -19.31 8.82 -29.56
CA ASN A 42 -19.17 7.70 -30.48
C ASN A 42 -18.19 8.02 -31.62
N THR A 43 -18.15 9.26 -32.11
CA THR A 43 -17.13 9.67 -33.09
C THR A 43 -15.71 9.50 -32.55
N ASN A 44 -15.48 9.83 -31.28
CA ASN A 44 -14.17 9.63 -30.64
C ASN A 44 -13.81 8.16 -30.52
N LEU A 45 -14.74 7.32 -30.05
CA LEU A 45 -14.52 5.87 -29.96
C LEU A 45 -14.25 5.29 -31.35
N LYS A 46 -15.08 5.62 -32.36
CA LYS A 46 -14.92 5.13 -33.72
C LYS A 46 -13.52 5.44 -34.29
N LYS A 47 -13.02 6.67 -34.11
CA LYS A 47 -11.66 7.05 -34.53
C LYS A 47 -10.60 6.13 -33.93
N SER A 48 -10.69 5.82 -32.63
CA SER A 48 -9.77 4.90 -31.98
C SER A 48 -9.90 3.46 -32.51
N LEU A 49 -11.11 3.01 -32.81
CA LEU A 49 -11.35 1.69 -33.42
C LEU A 49 -10.76 1.61 -34.84
N ASP A 50 -10.84 2.69 -35.63
CA ASP A 50 -10.29 2.77 -36.99
C ASP A 50 -8.75 2.59 -37.02
N PHE A 51 -8.05 2.90 -35.91
CA PHE A 51 -6.60 2.69 -35.79
C PHE A 51 -6.20 1.22 -35.53
N VAL A 52 -7.17 0.33 -35.27
CA VAL A 52 -6.89 -1.08 -34.99
C VAL A 52 -6.98 -1.90 -36.30
N PRO A 53 -5.86 -2.41 -36.82
CA PRO A 53 -5.85 -3.12 -38.10
C PRO A 53 -6.73 -4.36 -38.06
N TYR A 54 -7.48 -4.59 -39.15
CA TYR A 54 -8.35 -5.76 -39.33
C TYR A 54 -9.43 -5.94 -38.26
N LEU A 55 -9.71 -4.92 -37.44
CA LEU A 55 -10.74 -5.02 -36.39
C LEU A 55 -12.10 -5.45 -36.95
N SER A 56 -12.46 -4.99 -38.15
CA SER A 56 -13.73 -5.34 -38.80
C SER A 56 -13.87 -6.81 -39.18
N THR A 57 -12.81 -7.61 -39.09
CA THR A 57 -12.83 -9.07 -39.30
C THR A 57 -12.86 -9.84 -37.98
N ALA A 58 -12.78 -9.18 -36.82
CA ALA A 58 -12.58 -9.83 -35.52
C ALA A 58 -13.84 -10.51 -34.98
N ALA A 59 -15.02 -10.10 -35.45
CA ALA A 59 -16.31 -10.72 -35.15
C ALA A 59 -17.26 -10.60 -36.36
N GLY A 60 -18.38 -11.33 -36.34
CA GLY A 60 -19.43 -11.22 -37.36
C GLY A 60 -20.13 -9.86 -37.32
N LYS A 61 -20.39 -9.35 -36.11
CA LYS A 61 -20.87 -7.98 -35.91
C LYS A 61 -20.12 -7.31 -34.76
N ILE A 62 -19.71 -6.07 -34.96
CA ILE A 62 -19.11 -5.22 -33.93
C ILE A 62 -19.95 -3.95 -33.85
N ASP A 63 -20.66 -3.81 -32.74
CA ASP A 63 -21.34 -2.57 -32.37
C ASP A 63 -20.54 -1.88 -31.26
N TYR A 64 -20.72 -0.56 -31.12
CA TYR A 64 -20.03 0.21 -30.10
C TYR A 64 -20.92 1.32 -29.54
N VAL A 65 -20.64 1.66 -28.28
CA VAL A 65 -21.25 2.78 -27.58
C VAL A 65 -20.26 3.36 -26.60
N MET A 66 -20.17 4.69 -26.60
CA MET A 66 -19.41 5.42 -25.63
C MET A 66 -20.34 6.17 -24.68
N VAL A 67 -20.41 5.69 -23.43
CA VAL A 67 -21.37 6.15 -22.43
C VAL A 67 -20.89 7.40 -21.69
N ALA A 68 -19.58 7.59 -21.59
CA ALA A 68 -18.96 8.83 -21.10
C ALA A 68 -17.51 8.95 -21.58
N GLN A 69 -16.92 10.14 -21.47
CA GLN A 69 -15.47 10.38 -21.60
C GLN A 69 -14.96 10.94 -20.27
N LYS A 70 -14.55 10.06 -19.35
CA LYS A 70 -14.01 10.46 -18.05
C LYS A 70 -12.61 9.89 -17.81
N ASP A 71 -11.85 10.59 -16.99
CA ASP A 71 -10.64 10.03 -16.38
C ASP A 71 -11.05 8.96 -15.37
N SER A 72 -10.29 7.87 -15.24
CA SER A 72 -10.61 6.78 -14.33
C SER A 72 -10.67 7.22 -12.86
N ALA A 73 -9.90 8.24 -12.48
CA ALA A 73 -9.93 8.79 -11.13
C ALA A 73 -11.17 9.66 -10.86
N ASP A 74 -11.88 10.12 -11.91
CA ASP A 74 -13.08 10.98 -11.79
C ASP A 74 -14.40 10.20 -11.93
N LEU A 75 -14.35 8.87 -12.00
CA LEU A 75 -15.55 8.03 -12.10
C LEU A 75 -16.41 8.16 -10.85
N LEU A 76 -17.71 8.33 -11.06
CA LEU A 76 -18.75 8.35 -10.04
C LEU A 76 -19.46 6.99 -9.93
N PRO A 77 -20.19 6.72 -8.83
CA PRO A 77 -20.99 5.52 -8.70
C PRO A 77 -21.95 5.30 -9.87
N GLU A 78 -22.54 6.37 -10.40
CA GLU A 78 -23.49 6.31 -11.52
C GLU A 78 -22.81 5.91 -12.83
N ASP A 79 -21.56 6.33 -13.04
CA ASP A 79 -20.76 5.99 -14.22
C ASP A 79 -20.47 4.48 -14.26
N VAL A 80 -20.05 3.92 -13.11
CA VAL A 80 -19.78 2.48 -12.99
C VAL A 80 -21.06 1.66 -13.13
N ALA A 81 -22.18 2.14 -12.58
CA ALA A 81 -23.47 1.47 -12.73
C ALA A 81 -23.94 1.42 -14.19
N LEU A 82 -23.73 2.50 -14.95
CA LEU A 82 -24.14 2.61 -16.35
C LEU A 82 -23.54 1.52 -17.22
N ILE A 83 -22.26 1.16 -17.03
CA ILE A 83 -21.59 0.06 -17.76
C ILE A 83 -22.34 -1.25 -17.58
N SER A 84 -22.55 -1.65 -16.31
CA SER A 84 -23.23 -2.90 -16.00
C SER A 84 -24.68 -2.91 -16.49
N ARG A 85 -25.33 -1.74 -16.50
CA ARG A 85 -26.69 -1.59 -16.98
C ARG A 85 -26.82 -1.78 -18.48
N VAL A 86 -25.94 -1.18 -19.28
CA VAL A 86 -25.90 -1.37 -20.74
C VAL A 86 -25.71 -2.85 -21.07
N ILE A 87 -24.78 -3.53 -20.39
CA ILE A 87 -24.56 -4.96 -20.58
C ILE A 87 -25.81 -5.78 -20.22
N TYR A 88 -26.45 -5.49 -19.08
CA TYR A 88 -27.68 -6.16 -18.67
C TYR A 88 -28.81 -6.00 -19.69
N ASP A 89 -29.05 -4.78 -20.18
CA ASP A 89 -30.14 -4.49 -21.12
C ASP A 89 -29.87 -5.11 -22.51
N LYS A 90 -28.61 -5.39 -22.85
CA LYS A 90 -28.17 -5.88 -24.17
C LYS A 90 -27.67 -7.31 -24.20
N GLN A 91 -27.64 -8.02 -23.08
CA GLN A 91 -27.09 -9.39 -23.00
C GLN A 91 -27.76 -10.39 -23.94
N SER A 92 -29.03 -10.19 -24.31
CA SER A 92 -29.73 -11.07 -25.26
C SER A 92 -29.39 -10.77 -26.73
N ASP A 93 -28.81 -9.61 -27.02
CA ASP A 93 -28.57 -9.12 -28.39
C ASP A 93 -27.16 -9.50 -28.91
N TYR A 94 -26.24 -9.84 -27.99
CA TYR A 94 -24.81 -10.04 -28.26
C TYR A 94 -24.27 -11.34 -27.65
N ASP A 95 -23.20 -11.86 -28.23
CA ASP A 95 -22.51 -13.07 -27.77
C ASP A 95 -21.39 -12.75 -26.76
N GLY A 96 -21.00 -11.48 -26.60
CA GLY A 96 -19.96 -11.07 -25.67
C GLY A 96 -19.77 -9.57 -25.63
N PHE A 97 -19.12 -9.08 -24.58
CA PHE A 97 -18.93 -7.66 -24.33
C PHE A 97 -17.45 -7.34 -24.13
N VAL A 98 -17.02 -6.20 -24.66
CA VAL A 98 -15.71 -5.61 -24.37
C VAL A 98 -15.94 -4.24 -23.72
N VAL A 99 -15.30 -3.98 -22.59
CA VAL A 99 -15.41 -2.71 -21.88
C VAL A 99 -14.08 -1.98 -21.89
N ILE A 100 -14.05 -0.75 -22.42
CA ILE A 100 -12.86 0.11 -22.44
C ILE A 100 -12.96 1.13 -21.31
N SER A 101 -11.98 1.11 -20.41
CA SER A 101 -11.88 2.03 -19.27
C SER A 101 -10.45 2.51 -19.06
N GLY A 102 -10.28 3.59 -18.28
CA GLY A 102 -8.96 4.01 -17.81
C GLY A 102 -8.33 3.01 -16.85
N SER A 103 -7.05 2.73 -17.05
CA SER A 103 -6.32 1.63 -16.41
C SER A 103 -6.29 1.71 -14.88
N ASP A 104 -6.26 2.91 -14.31
CA ASP A 104 -6.19 3.16 -12.86
C ASP A 104 -7.30 2.48 -12.07
N ALA A 105 -8.52 2.51 -12.61
CA ALA A 105 -9.73 2.10 -11.91
C ALA A 105 -10.30 0.76 -12.42
N ILE A 106 -9.71 0.13 -13.44
CA ILE A 106 -10.25 -1.12 -14.03
C ILE A 106 -10.54 -2.19 -12.98
N PRO A 107 -9.65 -2.51 -12.01
CA PRO A 107 -9.94 -3.50 -10.98
C PRO A 107 -11.21 -3.21 -10.17
N PHE A 108 -11.51 -1.94 -9.91
CA PHE A 108 -12.72 -1.52 -9.20
C PHE A 108 -13.94 -1.69 -10.11
N VAL A 109 -13.94 -1.03 -11.27
CA VAL A 109 -15.10 -1.00 -12.19
C VAL A 109 -15.47 -2.41 -12.67
N ALA A 110 -14.47 -3.26 -12.95
CA ALA A 110 -14.67 -4.63 -13.35
C ALA A 110 -15.21 -5.50 -12.20
N SER A 111 -14.71 -5.33 -10.96
CA SER A 111 -15.25 -6.01 -9.78
C SER A 111 -16.70 -5.62 -9.51
N ALA A 112 -17.01 -4.32 -9.59
CA ALA A 112 -18.35 -3.79 -9.43
C ALA A 112 -19.32 -4.39 -10.47
N THR A 113 -18.88 -4.48 -11.72
CA THR A 113 -19.64 -5.10 -12.82
C THR A 113 -19.86 -6.61 -12.58
N ALA A 114 -18.85 -7.32 -12.07
CA ALA A 114 -18.97 -8.74 -11.73
C ALA A 114 -19.99 -9.00 -10.61
N PHE A 115 -20.05 -8.14 -9.59
CA PHE A 115 -21.06 -8.22 -8.53
C PHE A 115 -22.46 -7.77 -8.98
N ALA A 116 -22.54 -6.82 -9.91
CA ALA A 116 -23.79 -6.35 -10.49
C ALA A 116 -24.49 -7.42 -11.34
N LEU A 117 -23.72 -8.13 -12.16
CA LEU A 117 -24.19 -9.09 -13.17
C LEU A 117 -24.12 -10.54 -12.68
N ARG A 118 -24.77 -10.84 -11.55
CA ARG A 118 -24.69 -12.18 -10.96
C ARG A 118 -25.36 -13.22 -11.84
N GLY A 119 -24.62 -14.28 -12.15
CA GLY A 119 -25.10 -15.30 -13.08
C GLY A 119 -25.03 -14.85 -14.54
N ILE A 120 -24.22 -13.84 -14.87
CA ILE A 120 -23.80 -13.65 -16.26
C ILE A 120 -23.13 -14.92 -16.76
N ASN A 121 -23.45 -15.29 -18.00
CA ASN A 121 -22.89 -16.45 -18.68
C ASN A 121 -22.19 -16.09 -19.99
N LEU A 122 -22.12 -14.80 -20.30
CA LEU A 122 -21.38 -14.24 -21.41
C LEU A 122 -20.07 -13.65 -20.87
N PRO A 123 -18.97 -13.75 -21.63
CA PRO A 123 -17.74 -13.06 -21.27
C PRO A 123 -17.92 -11.55 -21.39
N VAL A 124 -17.49 -10.86 -20.33
CA VAL A 124 -17.40 -9.40 -20.25
C VAL A 124 -15.94 -9.07 -20.02
N ILE A 125 -15.25 -8.60 -21.06
CA ILE A 125 -13.80 -8.41 -21.05
C ILE A 125 -13.46 -6.93 -20.92
N PHE A 126 -12.95 -6.54 -19.76
CA PHE A 126 -12.39 -5.21 -19.53
C PHE A 126 -11.00 -5.09 -20.12
N ILE A 127 -10.74 -3.97 -20.77
CA ILE A 127 -9.41 -3.56 -21.23
C ILE A 127 -9.16 -2.09 -20.90
N GLY A 128 -7.88 -1.75 -20.86
CA GLY A 128 -7.42 -0.38 -20.90
C GLY A 128 -6.29 -0.22 -21.90
N ALA A 129 -5.67 0.95 -21.88
CA ALA A 129 -4.47 1.24 -22.63
C ALA A 129 -3.63 2.26 -21.86
N ARG A 130 -2.33 2.24 -22.11
CA ARG A 130 -1.38 3.22 -21.58
C ARG A 130 -1.19 4.38 -22.53
N GLN A 131 -1.31 4.11 -23.83
CA GLN A 131 -1.10 5.10 -24.88
C GLN A 131 -2.35 5.26 -25.74
N GLY A 132 -2.45 6.40 -26.42
CA GLY A 132 -3.49 6.64 -27.42
C GLY A 132 -3.45 5.61 -28.54
N ALA A 133 -4.60 5.26 -29.13
CA ALA A 133 -4.68 4.26 -30.20
C ALA A 133 -3.82 4.60 -31.44
N LYS A 134 -3.53 5.88 -31.65
CA LYS A 134 -2.73 6.39 -32.77
C LYS A 134 -1.21 6.20 -32.59
N GLU A 135 -0.73 6.00 -31.37
CA GLU A 135 0.70 5.92 -31.07
C GLU A 135 1.31 4.64 -31.68
N ILE A 136 2.57 4.71 -32.14
CA ILE A 136 3.20 3.65 -32.94
C ILE A 136 3.36 2.32 -32.19
N ASP A 137 3.42 2.35 -30.87
CA ASP A 137 3.60 1.23 -29.95
C ASP A 137 2.40 1.09 -28.98
N SER A 138 1.24 1.67 -29.34
CA SER A 138 0.03 1.62 -28.52
C SER A 138 -0.42 0.19 -28.22
N ASP A 139 -0.52 -0.12 -26.93
CA ASP A 139 -1.04 -1.36 -26.38
C ASP A 139 -2.56 -1.52 -26.62
N PHE A 140 -3.28 -0.43 -26.90
CA PHE A 140 -4.69 -0.49 -27.29
C PHE A 140 -4.92 -1.38 -28.52
N ARG A 141 -4.02 -1.32 -29.51
CA ARG A 141 -4.12 -2.09 -30.77
C ARG A 141 -3.83 -3.58 -30.57
N LEU A 142 -3.28 -3.98 -29.43
CA LEU A 142 -3.08 -5.37 -29.04
C LEU A 142 -4.19 -5.86 -28.10
N ASN A 143 -4.54 -5.06 -27.09
CA ASN A 143 -5.55 -5.40 -26.09
C ASN A 143 -6.94 -5.59 -26.73
N LEU A 144 -7.35 -4.71 -27.65
CA LEU A 144 -8.72 -4.73 -28.19
C LEU A 144 -9.03 -5.98 -29.04
N PRO A 145 -8.22 -6.36 -30.05
CA PRO A 145 -8.47 -7.59 -30.80
C PRO A 145 -8.46 -8.85 -29.93
N ASN A 146 -7.52 -8.93 -28.98
CA ASN A 146 -7.44 -10.04 -28.04
C ASN A 146 -8.66 -10.10 -27.11
N ALA A 147 -9.23 -8.94 -26.74
CA ALA A 147 -10.46 -8.88 -25.95
C ALA A 147 -11.68 -9.34 -26.74
N ILE A 148 -11.81 -8.93 -28.00
CA ILE A 148 -12.90 -9.41 -28.88
C ILE A 148 -12.80 -10.92 -29.06
N LYS A 149 -11.59 -11.44 -29.31
CA LYS A 149 -11.34 -12.88 -29.40
C LYS A 149 -11.77 -13.61 -28.13
N SER A 150 -11.41 -13.08 -26.96
CA SER A 150 -11.80 -13.62 -25.65
C SER A 150 -13.32 -13.54 -25.44
N ALA A 151 -13.94 -12.43 -25.83
CA ALA A 151 -15.38 -12.22 -25.75
C ALA A 151 -16.17 -13.15 -26.68
N MET A 152 -15.56 -13.67 -27.74
CA MET A 152 -16.21 -14.61 -28.68
C MET A 152 -15.96 -16.09 -28.34
N MET A 153 -15.12 -16.41 -27.35
CA MET A 153 -14.82 -17.82 -27.03
C MET A 153 -16.08 -18.64 -26.73
N GLY A 154 -16.26 -19.76 -27.43
CA GLY A 154 -17.40 -20.66 -27.24
C GLY A 154 -18.74 -20.16 -27.79
N HIS A 155 -18.76 -19.12 -28.62
CA HIS A 155 -20.00 -18.60 -29.19
C HIS A 155 -20.67 -19.57 -30.20
N ASN A 156 -19.87 -20.32 -30.97
CA ASN A 156 -20.37 -21.28 -31.98
C ASN A 156 -20.60 -22.70 -31.42
N ASP A 157 -20.07 -23.01 -30.25
CA ASP A 157 -20.14 -24.35 -29.65
C ASP A 157 -20.22 -24.23 -28.13
N ALA A 158 -21.37 -24.62 -27.57
CA ALA A 158 -21.62 -24.59 -26.14
C ALA A 158 -20.72 -25.54 -25.32
N ASN A 159 -20.09 -26.52 -25.98
CA ASN A 159 -19.14 -27.44 -25.36
C ASN A 159 -17.69 -26.98 -25.49
N ALA A 160 -17.42 -25.94 -26.29
CA ALA A 160 -16.08 -25.42 -26.45
C ALA A 160 -15.61 -24.72 -25.15
N PRO A 161 -14.31 -24.82 -24.81
CA PRO A 161 -13.74 -24.07 -23.69
C PRO A 161 -14.07 -22.58 -23.81
N SER A 162 -14.69 -22.04 -22.76
CA SER A 162 -15.22 -20.67 -22.77
C SER A 162 -15.16 -20.04 -21.39
N ILE A 163 -15.45 -18.73 -21.37
CA ILE A 163 -15.47 -17.89 -20.18
C ILE A 163 -16.81 -17.17 -20.19
N GLY A 164 -17.58 -17.34 -19.13
CA GLY A 164 -18.89 -16.74 -18.90
C GLY A 164 -18.85 -15.92 -17.61
N GLU A 165 -17.86 -15.04 -17.49
CA GLU A 165 -17.68 -14.17 -16.33
C GLU A 165 -17.00 -12.86 -16.73
N THR A 166 -16.96 -11.91 -15.79
CA THR A 166 -16.23 -10.66 -15.97
C THR A 166 -14.74 -10.87 -15.75
N ALA A 167 -13.94 -10.50 -16.74
CA ALA A 167 -12.50 -10.64 -16.74
C ALA A 167 -11.83 -9.34 -17.21
N ILE A 168 -10.55 -9.20 -16.91
CA ILE A 168 -9.70 -8.11 -17.37
C ILE A 168 -8.61 -8.71 -18.23
N LEU A 169 -8.35 -8.10 -19.37
CA LEU A 169 -7.30 -8.49 -20.29
C LEU A 169 -6.32 -7.34 -20.46
N PHE A 170 -5.04 -7.64 -20.23
CA PHE A 170 -3.92 -6.81 -20.65
C PHE A 170 -2.87 -7.70 -21.29
N ASP A 171 -2.35 -7.23 -22.43
CA ASP A 171 -1.38 -7.94 -23.25
C ASP A 171 -1.90 -9.33 -23.69
N ASP A 172 -1.33 -10.39 -23.14
CA ASP A 172 -1.65 -11.79 -23.39
C ASP A 172 -2.35 -12.46 -22.19
N THR A 173 -2.64 -11.74 -21.12
CA THR A 173 -3.02 -12.34 -19.84
C THR A 173 -4.44 -11.97 -19.46
N LEU A 174 -5.32 -12.97 -19.41
CA LEU A 174 -6.71 -12.82 -19.04
C LEU A 174 -6.93 -13.21 -17.56
N ILE A 175 -7.45 -12.28 -16.76
CA ILE A 175 -7.56 -12.41 -15.30
C ILE A 175 -9.01 -12.23 -14.85
N ARG A 176 -9.45 -12.99 -13.85
CA ARG A 176 -10.76 -12.81 -13.20
C ARG A 176 -10.84 -11.44 -12.54
N ALA A 177 -11.88 -10.66 -12.84
CA ALA A 177 -11.99 -9.27 -12.39
C ALA A 177 -11.92 -9.12 -10.86
N ALA A 178 -12.68 -9.93 -10.13
CA ALA A 178 -12.86 -9.80 -8.68
C ALA A 178 -11.65 -10.23 -7.82
N VAL A 179 -10.53 -10.57 -8.44
CA VAL A 179 -9.25 -10.92 -7.77
C VAL A 179 -8.07 -10.15 -8.33
N SER A 180 -8.35 -9.11 -9.11
CA SER A 180 -7.35 -8.28 -9.77
C SER A 180 -6.92 -7.09 -8.92
N ILE A 181 -5.68 -6.66 -9.08
CA ILE A 181 -5.14 -5.41 -8.55
C ILE A 181 -4.33 -4.69 -9.64
N SER A 182 -4.12 -3.39 -9.45
CA SER A 182 -3.23 -2.59 -10.30
C SER A 182 -1.80 -2.64 -9.79
N ARG A 183 -0.85 -2.89 -10.70
CA ARG A 183 0.60 -2.80 -10.50
C ARG A 183 1.14 -1.41 -10.83
N GLY A 184 0.38 -0.59 -11.55
CA GLY A 184 0.81 0.66 -12.15
C GLY A 184 1.08 0.52 -13.64
N THR A 185 1.02 1.62 -14.39
CA THR A 185 1.07 1.64 -15.87
C THR A 185 2.48 1.64 -16.43
N LYS A 186 3.51 1.78 -15.61
CA LYS A 186 4.92 1.69 -16.06
C LYS A 186 5.42 0.28 -16.36
N VAL A 187 4.51 -0.69 -16.49
CA VAL A 187 4.78 -2.06 -16.92
C VAL A 187 3.87 -2.49 -18.06
N ASN A 188 4.28 -3.52 -18.81
CA ASN A 188 3.49 -4.05 -19.93
C ASN A 188 2.17 -4.68 -19.47
N ASN A 189 2.16 -5.32 -18.29
CA ASN A 189 0.98 -5.96 -17.73
C ASN A 189 0.59 -5.26 -16.42
N PRO A 190 -0.15 -4.13 -16.49
CA PRO A 190 -0.44 -3.28 -15.33
C PRO A 190 -1.46 -3.91 -14.38
N ILE A 191 -2.08 -5.01 -14.74
CA ILE A 191 -3.06 -5.73 -13.93
C ILE A 191 -2.51 -7.12 -13.61
N GLU A 192 -2.65 -7.56 -12.37
CA GLU A 192 -2.31 -8.92 -11.98
C GLU A 192 -3.36 -9.51 -11.03
N SER A 193 -3.30 -10.82 -10.84
CA SER A 193 -3.96 -11.48 -9.72
C SER A 193 -2.91 -12.14 -8.81
N PRO A 194 -2.68 -11.60 -7.61
CA PRO A 194 -1.62 -12.10 -6.73
C PRO A 194 -2.01 -13.38 -5.97
N ARG A 195 -3.30 -13.74 -5.98
CA ARG A 195 -3.87 -14.79 -5.12
C ARG A 195 -4.54 -15.92 -5.89
N LEU A 196 -4.91 -15.67 -7.15
CA LEU A 196 -5.35 -16.70 -8.09
C LEU A 196 -4.53 -16.56 -9.37
N PRO A 197 -4.21 -17.65 -10.07
CA PRO A 197 -3.55 -17.55 -11.36
C PRO A 197 -4.52 -17.08 -12.45
N ARG A 198 -3.96 -16.74 -13.62
CA ARG A 198 -4.71 -16.23 -14.78
C ARG A 198 -5.74 -17.25 -15.29
N LEU A 199 -6.84 -16.75 -15.85
CA LEU A 199 -7.89 -17.57 -16.47
C LEU A 199 -7.39 -18.20 -17.78
N ALA A 200 -6.70 -17.41 -18.60
CA ALA A 200 -6.18 -17.85 -19.88
C ALA A 200 -4.96 -17.02 -20.32
N GLU A 201 -4.15 -17.62 -21.18
CA GLU A 201 -3.18 -16.93 -22.03
C GLU A 201 -3.79 -16.72 -23.42
N VAL A 202 -3.74 -15.49 -23.92
CA VAL A 202 -4.33 -15.06 -25.19
C VAL A 202 -3.21 -14.77 -26.18
N GLY A 203 -2.93 -15.75 -27.05
CA GLY A 203 -2.00 -15.60 -28.17
C GLY A 203 -2.70 -15.90 -29.50
N TRP A 204 -2.01 -16.61 -30.40
CA TRP A 204 -2.59 -17.14 -31.65
C TRP A 204 -3.80 -18.03 -31.40
N THR A 205 -3.80 -18.75 -30.29
CA THR A 205 -4.96 -19.46 -29.71
C THR A 205 -5.18 -18.94 -28.28
N VAL A 206 -6.38 -19.14 -27.74
CA VAL A 206 -6.62 -18.87 -26.31
C VAL A 206 -6.43 -20.17 -25.55
N LYS A 207 -5.42 -20.20 -24.69
CA LYS A 207 -5.12 -21.34 -23.83
C LYS A 207 -5.72 -21.09 -22.45
N ILE A 208 -6.81 -21.77 -22.14
CA ILE A 208 -7.41 -21.73 -20.81
C ILE A 208 -6.53 -22.53 -19.85
N GLU A 209 -6.18 -21.94 -18.71
CA GLU A 209 -5.26 -22.57 -17.75
C GLU A 209 -5.96 -23.01 -16.45
N GLN A 210 -7.15 -22.49 -16.14
CA GLN A 210 -7.72 -22.48 -14.80
C GLN A 210 -9.25 -22.63 -14.72
N ILE A 211 -9.77 -22.64 -13.48
CA ILE A 211 -11.20 -22.70 -13.13
C ILE A 211 -11.93 -21.49 -13.74
N THR A 212 -12.34 -21.61 -15.00
CA THR A 212 -13.24 -20.67 -15.66
C THR A 212 -14.67 -21.07 -15.36
N ARG A 213 -15.55 -20.08 -15.27
CA ARG A 213 -16.99 -20.33 -15.38
C ARG A 213 -17.29 -20.49 -16.88
N PRO A 214 -17.72 -21.66 -17.38
CA PRO A 214 -18.05 -21.81 -18.79
C PRO A 214 -19.34 -21.07 -19.12
N ARG A 215 -19.55 -20.76 -20.40
CA ARG A 215 -20.85 -20.29 -20.89
C ARG A 215 -21.92 -21.35 -20.62
N LYS A 216 -22.83 -21.08 -19.68
CA LYS A 216 -23.94 -21.97 -19.35
C LYS A 216 -25.23 -21.18 -19.19
N PRO A 217 -26.40 -21.67 -19.62
CA PRO A 217 -27.66 -21.00 -19.33
C PRO A 217 -27.81 -20.75 -17.81
N SER A 218 -28.01 -19.50 -17.44
CA SER A 218 -28.18 -19.07 -16.05
C SER A 218 -29.13 -17.89 -15.99
N GLN A 219 -29.86 -17.78 -14.88
CA GLN A 219 -30.68 -16.60 -14.62
C GLN A 219 -29.77 -15.44 -14.21
N LEU A 220 -29.66 -14.44 -15.08
CA LEU A 220 -28.95 -13.20 -14.79
C LEU A 220 -29.75 -12.39 -13.76
N ASN A 221 -29.13 -12.12 -12.62
CA ASN A 221 -29.68 -11.32 -11.53
C ASN A 221 -28.93 -9.99 -11.44
N TYR A 222 -29.52 -8.94 -12.03
CA TYR A 222 -28.98 -7.60 -11.94
C TYR A 222 -29.33 -6.94 -10.61
N SER A 223 -28.31 -6.45 -9.91
CA SER A 223 -28.50 -5.58 -8.75
C SER A 223 -27.35 -4.59 -8.68
N MET A 224 -27.65 -3.34 -9.05
CA MET A 224 -26.69 -2.26 -9.01
C MET A 224 -27.38 -0.98 -8.57
N ASN A 225 -27.13 -0.61 -7.32
CA ASN A 225 -27.16 0.75 -6.84
C ASN A 225 -25.80 0.91 -6.16
N LEU A 226 -24.92 1.79 -6.63
CA LEU A 226 -23.60 1.88 -6.01
C LEU A 226 -23.67 2.84 -4.84
N ASN A 227 -23.68 2.28 -3.63
CA ASN A 227 -23.69 3.09 -2.43
C ASN A 227 -22.34 3.82 -2.29
N LYS A 228 -22.36 5.13 -2.05
CA LYS A 228 -21.18 5.96 -1.72
C LYS A 228 -20.91 6.05 -0.23
N ASP A 229 -21.81 5.51 0.59
CA ASP A 229 -21.80 5.48 2.05
C ASP A 229 -20.76 4.49 2.61
N ILE A 230 -19.61 4.37 1.95
CA ILE A 230 -18.53 3.51 2.40
C ILE A 230 -17.23 4.29 2.53
N ALA A 231 -16.37 3.82 3.42
CA ALA A 231 -15.01 4.32 3.54
C ALA A 231 -13.99 3.18 3.51
N TYR A 232 -12.80 3.49 3.02
CA TYR A 232 -11.63 2.62 3.12
C TYR A 232 -10.61 3.29 4.02
N PHE A 233 -10.18 2.57 5.05
CA PHE A 233 -9.23 3.04 6.05
C PHE A 233 -7.99 2.15 6.02
N ASP A 234 -6.95 2.62 5.34
CA ASP A 234 -5.73 1.87 5.16
C ASP A 234 -4.80 2.08 6.36
N LEU A 235 -4.42 0.99 7.05
CA LEU A 235 -3.51 1.12 8.18
C LEU A 235 -2.08 1.41 7.73
N VAL A 236 -1.54 2.45 8.32
CA VAL A 236 -0.11 2.80 8.34
C VAL A 236 0.38 2.78 9.79
N SER A 237 1.65 2.43 10.03
CA SER A 237 2.07 2.30 11.42
C SER A 237 2.02 3.66 12.13
N GLN A 238 1.32 3.70 13.27
CA GLN A 238 0.86 4.91 13.96
C GLN A 238 -0.13 5.74 13.14
N THR A 239 -1.16 5.05 12.65
CA THR A 239 -2.31 5.70 12.05
C THR A 239 -2.95 6.66 13.05
N ASN A 240 -3.29 7.87 12.60
CA ASN A 240 -4.00 8.86 13.39
C ASN A 240 -5.42 8.38 13.76
N LEU A 241 -5.74 8.35 15.06
CA LEU A 241 -7.02 7.86 15.58
C LEU A 241 -8.21 8.73 15.16
N GLU A 242 -8.00 10.05 15.09
CA GLU A 242 -9.04 11.00 14.70
C GLU A 242 -9.52 10.74 13.27
N SER A 243 -8.62 10.32 12.38
CA SER A 243 -8.96 9.96 11.00
C SER A 243 -9.97 8.80 10.96
N PHE A 244 -9.82 7.77 11.81
CA PHE A 244 -10.83 6.70 11.91
C PHE A 244 -12.11 7.19 12.58
N ARG A 245 -11.99 7.98 13.65
CA ARG A 245 -13.15 8.51 14.39
C ARG A 245 -14.07 9.34 13.49
N LEU A 246 -13.51 10.17 12.61
CA LEU A 246 -14.28 10.94 11.61
C LEU A 246 -15.15 10.01 10.74
N LEU A 247 -14.60 8.89 10.25
CA LEU A 247 -15.36 7.91 9.46
C LEU A 247 -16.40 7.16 10.31
N ALA A 248 -16.02 6.82 11.53
CA ALA A 248 -16.88 6.17 12.51
C ALA A 248 -17.99 7.09 13.02
N GLU A 249 -17.87 8.42 12.94
CA GLU A 249 -18.90 9.37 13.37
C GLU A 249 -19.80 9.83 12.24
N ASP A 250 -19.32 9.78 11.00
CA ASP A 250 -20.06 10.25 9.84
C ASP A 250 -21.39 9.47 9.64
N PRO A 251 -22.57 10.10 9.78
CA PRO A 251 -23.84 9.43 9.60
C PRO A 251 -24.09 8.99 8.15
N THR A 252 -23.33 9.50 7.18
CA THR A 252 -23.44 9.07 5.78
C THR A 252 -22.59 7.83 5.48
N ILE A 253 -21.82 7.29 6.42
CA ILE A 253 -21.04 6.06 6.20
C ILE A 253 -21.74 4.88 6.89
N ASN A 254 -22.07 3.84 6.12
CA ASN A 254 -22.69 2.61 6.60
C ASN A 254 -21.72 1.42 6.62
N GLY A 255 -20.64 1.46 5.83
CA GLY A 255 -19.61 0.43 5.78
C GLY A 255 -18.19 0.99 5.85
N ILE A 256 -17.32 0.37 6.63
CA ILE A 256 -15.89 0.73 6.70
C ILE A 256 -15.08 -0.54 6.40
N ILE A 257 -14.15 -0.44 5.46
CA ILE A 257 -13.17 -1.49 5.19
C ILE A 257 -11.82 -1.03 5.71
N ILE A 258 -11.20 -1.86 6.54
CA ILE A 258 -9.86 -1.63 7.08
C ILE A 258 -8.85 -2.44 6.25
N GLY A 259 -7.86 -1.75 5.69
CA GLY A 259 -6.65 -2.37 5.19
C GLY A 259 -5.72 -2.68 6.36
N ALA A 260 -5.78 -3.90 6.89
CA ALA A 260 -5.10 -4.30 8.12
C ALA A 260 -3.68 -4.85 7.86
N PHE A 261 -2.84 -4.88 8.90
CA PHE A 261 -1.49 -5.43 8.79
C PHE A 261 -1.52 -6.96 8.73
N GLY A 262 -0.57 -7.54 8.02
CA GLY A 262 -0.33 -8.98 7.99
C GLY A 262 -1.59 -9.85 7.87
N ALA A 263 -1.81 -10.75 8.83
CA ALA A 263 -2.98 -11.64 8.90
C ALA A 263 -4.31 -10.92 9.21
N GLY A 264 -4.38 -9.59 9.14
CA GLY A 264 -5.54 -8.82 9.53
C GLY A 264 -5.43 -8.25 10.95
N ASN A 265 -4.21 -7.98 11.40
CA ASN A 265 -3.90 -7.41 12.70
C ASN A 265 -4.23 -5.91 12.71
N ILE A 266 -4.97 -5.48 13.74
CA ILE A 266 -5.42 -4.11 13.95
C ILE A 266 -4.91 -3.66 15.32
N PRO A 267 -4.22 -2.51 15.42
CA PRO A 267 -3.74 -1.98 16.68
C PRO A 267 -4.85 -1.85 17.73
N SER A 268 -4.54 -2.25 18.96
CA SER A 268 -5.47 -2.25 20.11
C SER A 268 -6.15 -0.90 20.33
N VAL A 269 -5.45 0.20 20.04
CA VAL A 269 -5.92 1.58 20.18
C VAL A 269 -7.13 1.93 19.29
N LEU A 270 -7.35 1.19 18.19
CA LEU A 270 -8.51 1.38 17.31
C LEU A 270 -9.74 0.58 17.75
N ILE A 271 -9.56 -0.44 18.59
CA ILE A 271 -10.62 -1.38 19.00
C ILE A 271 -11.83 -0.66 19.63
N PRO A 272 -11.68 0.34 20.51
CA PRO A 272 -12.83 1.06 21.05
C PRO A 272 -13.64 1.80 19.99
N SER A 273 -12.96 2.45 19.04
CA SER A 273 -13.63 3.17 17.94
C SER A 273 -14.34 2.21 16.99
N ILE A 274 -13.76 1.03 16.73
CA ILE A 274 -14.39 -0.04 15.94
C ILE A 274 -15.64 -0.56 16.65
N TYR A 275 -15.53 -0.86 17.94
CA TYR A 275 -16.66 -1.31 18.75
C TYR A 275 -17.79 -0.29 18.71
N ASP A 276 -17.49 1.00 18.91
CA ASP A 276 -18.47 2.07 18.87
C ASP A 276 -19.15 2.18 17.49
N ALA A 277 -18.36 2.12 16.41
CA ALA A 277 -18.88 2.09 15.04
C ALA A 277 -19.88 0.96 14.81
N VAL A 278 -19.58 -0.25 15.28
CA VAL A 278 -20.42 -1.44 15.06
C VAL A 278 -21.62 -1.48 16.02
N PHE A 279 -21.39 -1.42 17.33
CA PHE A 279 -22.40 -1.69 18.35
C PHE A 279 -23.17 -0.47 18.82
N ASN A 280 -22.64 0.76 18.67
CA ASN A 280 -23.38 1.98 19.01
C ASN A 280 -23.93 2.70 17.78
N LYS A 281 -23.20 2.71 16.66
CA LYS A 281 -23.59 3.47 15.45
C LYS A 281 -24.16 2.65 14.29
N GLY A 282 -23.93 1.35 14.26
CA GLY A 282 -24.64 0.42 13.38
C GLY A 282 -23.99 0.21 12.03
N LYS A 283 -22.72 0.59 11.93
CA LYS A 283 -21.91 0.39 10.74
C LYS A 283 -21.46 -1.05 10.63
N VAL A 284 -21.10 -1.46 9.44
CA VAL A 284 -20.41 -2.73 9.20
C VAL A 284 -18.93 -2.45 9.03
N VAL A 285 -18.10 -3.02 9.91
CA VAL A 285 -16.64 -2.93 9.79
C VAL A 285 -16.10 -4.27 9.29
N ALA A 286 -15.32 -4.24 8.21
CA ALA A 286 -14.68 -5.41 7.64
C ALA A 286 -13.19 -5.16 7.44
N ALA A 287 -12.38 -6.22 7.39
CA ALA A 287 -10.93 -6.10 7.22
C ALA A 287 -10.40 -7.02 6.12
N ILE A 288 -9.41 -6.50 5.38
CA ILE A 288 -8.56 -7.23 4.44
C ILE A 288 -7.10 -7.07 4.88
N THR A 289 -6.20 -7.89 4.36
CA THR A 289 -4.75 -7.65 4.50
C THR A 289 -4.27 -6.61 3.50
N ASN A 290 -3.34 -5.76 3.94
CA ASN A 290 -2.57 -4.84 3.10
C ASN A 290 -1.47 -5.54 2.31
N CYS A 291 -1.14 -6.79 2.64
CA CYS A 291 -0.21 -7.57 1.86
C CYS A 291 -0.84 -7.92 0.50
N LYS A 292 -0.02 -7.77 -0.55
CA LYS A 292 -0.37 -8.13 -1.91
C LYS A 292 -0.79 -9.59 -2.00
N LYS A 293 0.00 -10.48 -1.38
CA LYS A 293 -0.25 -11.92 -1.29
C LYS A 293 -0.71 -12.31 0.12
N GLY A 294 -1.42 -13.44 0.17
CA GLY A 294 -1.96 -14.01 1.40
C GLY A 294 -3.42 -13.63 1.67
N SER A 295 -3.82 -13.76 2.93
CA SER A 295 -5.20 -13.60 3.37
C SER A 295 -5.26 -13.00 4.77
N SER A 296 -6.33 -12.28 5.08
CA SER A 296 -6.64 -11.99 6.48
C SER A 296 -7.16 -13.26 7.15
N ASP A 297 -6.47 -13.69 8.21
CA ASP A 297 -6.88 -14.78 9.11
C ASP A 297 -6.97 -14.22 10.53
N MET A 298 -7.98 -13.36 10.72
CA MET A 298 -8.16 -12.67 11.99
C MET A 298 -8.51 -13.68 13.08
N GLY A 299 -7.76 -13.63 14.18
CA GLY A 299 -7.82 -14.61 15.26
C GLY A 299 -6.51 -15.37 15.46
N LEU A 300 -5.62 -15.39 14.45
CA LEU A 300 -4.28 -15.95 14.58
C LEU A 300 -3.47 -15.24 15.67
N TYR A 301 -3.52 -13.91 15.70
CA TYR A 301 -2.89 -13.06 16.71
C TYR A 301 -3.95 -12.40 17.59
N ASP A 302 -3.61 -12.13 18.85
CA ASP A 302 -4.56 -11.60 19.84
C ASP A 302 -5.14 -10.22 19.45
N CYS A 303 -4.35 -9.33 18.85
CA CYS A 303 -4.83 -8.04 18.35
C CYS A 303 -5.91 -8.19 17.26
N GLY A 304 -5.73 -9.13 16.33
CA GLY A 304 -6.75 -9.50 15.34
C GLY A 304 -7.98 -10.15 15.98
N ALA A 305 -7.79 -11.00 16.99
CA ALA A 305 -8.88 -11.62 17.74
C ALA A 305 -9.75 -10.58 18.48
N LEU A 306 -9.12 -9.56 19.07
CA LEU A 306 -9.83 -8.44 19.72
C LEU A 306 -10.67 -7.65 18.72
N ALA A 307 -10.17 -7.41 17.50
CA ALA A 307 -10.93 -6.72 16.46
C ALA A 307 -12.16 -7.51 16.00
N VAL A 308 -12.06 -8.84 15.91
CA VAL A 308 -13.22 -9.72 15.64
C VAL A 308 -14.22 -9.66 16.79
N LYS A 309 -13.75 -9.72 18.05
CA LYS A 309 -14.59 -9.58 19.25
C LYS A 309 -15.30 -8.20 19.27
N ALA A 310 -14.68 -7.15 18.73
CA ALA A 310 -15.28 -5.83 18.55
C ALA A 310 -16.23 -5.70 17.34
N GLY A 311 -16.45 -6.78 16.58
CA GLY A 311 -17.43 -6.85 15.50
C GLY A 311 -16.86 -6.72 14.09
N THR A 312 -15.54 -6.69 13.93
CA THR A 312 -14.89 -6.66 12.60
C THR A 312 -15.08 -8.00 11.87
N VAL A 313 -15.45 -7.94 10.59
CA VAL A 313 -15.59 -9.11 9.72
C VAL A 313 -14.30 -9.31 8.90
N SER A 314 -13.60 -10.43 9.09
CA SER A 314 -12.46 -10.80 8.23
C SER A 314 -12.94 -11.24 6.85
N LEU A 315 -12.40 -10.65 5.77
CA LEU A 315 -12.79 -10.97 4.39
C LEU A 315 -11.83 -11.96 3.71
N GLY A 316 -10.93 -12.59 4.46
CA GLY A 316 -10.06 -13.63 3.95
C GLY A 316 -9.11 -13.13 2.85
N PRO A 317 -9.03 -13.82 1.70
CA PRO A 317 -8.14 -13.48 0.59
C PRO A 317 -8.75 -12.47 -0.39
N MET A 318 -9.83 -11.77 -0.04
CA MET A 318 -10.42 -10.76 -0.92
C MET A 318 -9.46 -9.59 -1.15
N VAL A 319 -9.29 -9.17 -2.41
CA VAL A 319 -8.44 -8.02 -2.76
C VAL A 319 -9.17 -6.70 -2.53
N ARG A 320 -8.41 -5.61 -2.34
CA ARG A 320 -8.95 -4.28 -2.02
C ARG A 320 -10.06 -3.79 -2.97
N PRO A 321 -9.87 -3.80 -4.31
CA PRO A 321 -10.94 -3.36 -5.23
C PRO A 321 -12.23 -4.17 -5.06
N ALA A 322 -12.11 -5.49 -4.93
CA ALA A 322 -13.26 -6.38 -4.75
C ALA A 322 -13.95 -6.15 -3.40
N ALA A 323 -13.20 -5.96 -2.30
CA ALA A 323 -13.77 -5.70 -0.98
C ALA A 323 -14.60 -4.41 -0.95
N ILE A 324 -14.08 -3.33 -1.55
CA ILE A 324 -14.74 -2.03 -1.65
C ILE A 324 -16.04 -2.16 -2.43
N GLU A 325 -15.98 -2.70 -3.64
CA GLU A 325 -17.16 -2.82 -4.50
C GLU A 325 -18.18 -3.82 -3.95
N LYS A 326 -17.71 -4.89 -3.30
CA LYS A 326 -18.60 -5.85 -2.65
C LYS A 326 -19.28 -5.28 -1.41
N MET A 327 -18.63 -4.40 -0.64
CA MET A 327 -19.29 -3.69 0.46
C MET A 327 -20.40 -2.77 -0.05
N ARG A 328 -20.13 -1.98 -1.11
CA ARG A 328 -21.18 -1.17 -1.77
C ARG A 328 -22.35 -2.06 -2.18
N TRP A 329 -22.06 -3.16 -2.86
CA TRP A 329 -23.07 -4.09 -3.33
C TRP A 329 -23.85 -4.75 -2.18
N ALA A 330 -23.17 -5.21 -1.12
CA ALA A 330 -23.77 -5.90 0.02
C ALA A 330 -24.70 -4.99 0.81
N LEU A 331 -24.31 -3.73 1.04
CA LEU A 331 -25.15 -2.74 1.73
C LEU A 331 -26.48 -2.49 1.01
N ASN A 332 -26.49 -2.53 -0.33
CA ASN A 332 -27.71 -2.34 -1.11
C ASN A 332 -28.59 -3.60 -1.21
N ASN A 333 -28.01 -4.78 -1.00
CA ASN A 333 -28.70 -6.05 -1.18
C ASN A 333 -29.12 -6.74 0.12
N ALA A 334 -28.66 -6.22 1.27
CA ALA A 334 -29.05 -6.70 2.57
C ALA A 334 -30.53 -6.40 2.85
N LYS A 335 -31.23 -7.39 3.40
CA LYS A 335 -32.69 -7.36 3.65
C LYS A 335 -33.06 -7.38 5.14
N GLY A 336 -32.08 -7.27 6.03
CA GLY A 336 -32.32 -7.30 7.47
C GLY A 336 -33.11 -6.08 7.94
N GLU A 337 -34.28 -6.29 8.54
CA GLU A 337 -35.18 -5.19 8.98
C GLU A 337 -34.68 -4.46 10.22
N SER A 338 -34.11 -5.18 11.19
CA SER A 338 -33.47 -4.58 12.37
C SER A 338 -32.00 -4.34 12.09
N ARG A 339 -31.39 -3.33 12.73
CA ARG A 339 -29.96 -3.03 12.64
C ARG A 339 -29.02 -4.25 12.72
N ILE A 340 -29.19 -5.12 13.72
CA ILE A 340 -28.34 -6.33 13.88
C ILE A 340 -28.56 -7.32 12.73
N LYS A 341 -29.82 -7.57 12.35
CA LYS A 341 -30.13 -8.42 11.18
C LYS A 341 -29.55 -7.84 9.89
N PHE A 342 -29.56 -6.52 9.72
CA PHE A 342 -28.96 -5.83 8.58
C PHE A 342 -27.45 -6.05 8.55
N GLN A 343 -26.74 -5.72 9.64
CA GLN A 343 -25.28 -5.91 9.74
C GLN A 343 -24.88 -7.37 9.48
N ARG A 344 -25.62 -8.33 10.05
CA ARG A 344 -25.39 -9.77 9.84
C ARG A 344 -25.61 -10.19 8.39
N ASP A 345 -26.64 -9.66 7.72
CA ASP A 345 -26.90 -9.99 6.32
C ASP A 345 -25.85 -9.37 5.38
N VAL A 346 -25.40 -8.15 5.67
CA VAL A 346 -24.25 -7.54 4.97
C VAL A 346 -23.00 -8.41 5.15
N ALA A 347 -22.65 -8.79 6.38
CA ALA A 347 -21.51 -9.68 6.66
C ALA A 347 -21.64 -11.03 5.92
N ARG A 348 -22.84 -11.63 5.89
CA ARG A 348 -23.11 -12.85 5.14
C ARG A 348 -22.87 -12.65 3.64
N LEU A 349 -23.37 -11.56 3.06
CA LEU A 349 -23.18 -11.22 1.66
C LEU A 349 -21.70 -11.00 1.32
N LEU A 350 -20.95 -10.33 2.19
CA LEU A 350 -19.50 -10.16 2.07
C LEU A 350 -18.74 -11.49 2.08
N LEU A 351 -19.18 -12.47 2.87
CA LEU A 351 -18.54 -13.79 2.99
C LEU A 351 -19.07 -14.85 2.02
N THR A 352 -20.15 -14.56 1.29
CA THR A 352 -20.70 -15.45 0.26
C THR A 352 -19.95 -15.24 -1.04
N GLU A 353 -19.38 -16.28 -1.65
CA GLU A 353 -18.72 -16.21 -2.95
C GLU A 353 -19.74 -15.84 -4.05
N ILE A 354 -19.46 -14.78 -4.82
CA ILE A 354 -20.36 -14.27 -5.87
C ILE A 354 -19.71 -14.34 -7.26
N ALA A 355 -18.48 -13.86 -7.39
CA ALA A 355 -17.73 -13.66 -8.63
C ALA A 355 -16.32 -14.30 -8.60
N GLY A 356 -16.07 -15.20 -7.65
CA GLY A 356 -14.78 -15.85 -7.39
C GLY A 356 -13.76 -14.95 -6.69
N GLU A 357 -14.22 -13.90 -6.02
CA GLU A 357 -13.41 -12.99 -5.21
C GLU A 357 -12.78 -13.67 -3.97
N ILE A 358 -13.38 -14.76 -3.53
CA ILE A 358 -12.87 -15.64 -2.47
C ILE A 358 -13.11 -17.10 -2.90
N PRO A 359 -12.29 -18.06 -2.44
CA PRO A 359 -12.52 -19.48 -2.73
C PRO A 359 -13.85 -19.98 -2.15
N THR A 360 -14.59 -20.80 -2.89
CA THR A 360 -15.86 -21.39 -2.43
C THR A 360 -15.74 -22.15 -1.11
N PRO A 361 -14.69 -22.98 -0.86
CA PRO A 361 -14.53 -23.63 0.44
C PRO A 361 -14.39 -22.65 1.61
N TYR A 362 -13.64 -21.56 1.41
CA TYR A 362 -13.50 -20.50 2.41
C TYR A 362 -14.84 -19.79 2.65
N SER A 363 -15.60 -19.50 1.58
CA SER A 363 -16.92 -18.89 1.71
C SER A 363 -17.90 -19.73 2.55
N ILE A 364 -17.94 -21.05 2.31
CA ILE A 364 -18.78 -21.97 3.09
C ILE A 364 -18.35 -21.96 4.56
N TYR A 365 -17.05 -22.09 4.82
CA TYR A 365 -16.51 -22.03 6.19
C TYR A 365 -16.83 -20.70 6.88
N ALA A 366 -16.54 -19.56 6.25
CA ALA A 366 -16.70 -18.24 6.83
C ALA A 366 -18.17 -17.89 7.09
N THR A 367 -19.08 -18.25 6.19
CA THR A 367 -20.52 -18.04 6.38
C THR A 367 -21.12 -18.93 7.47
N ASN A 368 -20.64 -20.16 7.64
CA ASN A 368 -21.03 -21.02 8.77
C ASN A 368 -20.49 -20.47 10.09
N LYS A 369 -19.21 -20.09 10.15
CA LYS A 369 -18.60 -19.46 11.33
C LYS A 369 -19.36 -18.19 11.72
N LEU A 370 -19.73 -17.34 10.76
CA LEU A 370 -20.56 -16.15 11.02
C LEU A 370 -21.90 -16.49 11.69
N ARG A 371 -22.56 -17.60 11.30
CA ARG A 371 -23.83 -18.03 11.93
C ARG A 371 -23.63 -18.43 13.39
N GLU A 372 -22.46 -18.97 13.73
CA GLU A 372 -22.10 -19.42 15.06
C GLU A 372 -21.60 -18.27 15.95
N THR A 373 -20.87 -17.30 15.38
CA THR A 373 -20.11 -16.29 16.14
C THR A 373 -20.63 -14.86 16.05
N PHE A 374 -21.49 -14.49 15.09
CA PHE A 374 -21.97 -13.11 14.98
C PHE A 374 -22.89 -12.79 16.16
N LEU A 375 -22.32 -12.10 17.13
CA LEU A 375 -22.92 -11.84 18.43
C LEU A 375 -24.24 -11.08 18.30
N VAL A 376 -25.28 -11.62 18.92
CA VAL A 376 -26.53 -10.88 19.20
C VAL A 376 -26.29 -9.85 20.33
N ASN A 377 -25.31 -10.10 21.21
CA ASN A 377 -24.94 -9.25 22.34
C ASN A 377 -23.43 -9.05 22.41
N SER A 378 -22.96 -7.80 22.42
CA SER A 378 -21.55 -7.48 22.58
C SER A 378 -21.02 -7.82 23.97
N ALA A 379 -19.73 -8.18 24.06
CA ALA A 379 -19.03 -8.14 25.34
C ALA A 379 -18.97 -6.68 25.85
N PRO A 380 -19.04 -6.43 27.18
CA PRO A 380 -18.88 -5.07 27.72
C PRO A 380 -17.59 -4.42 27.24
N LEU A 381 -17.62 -3.12 26.93
CA LEU A 381 -16.47 -2.39 26.40
C LEU A 381 -15.27 -2.47 27.36
N GLU A 382 -15.52 -2.56 28.68
CA GLU A 382 -14.52 -2.78 29.75
C GLU A 382 -13.62 -3.99 29.49
N LYS A 383 -14.10 -5.02 28.78
CA LYS A 383 -13.33 -6.22 28.47
C LYS A 383 -12.30 -6.03 27.34
N PHE A 384 -12.39 -4.92 26.60
CA PHE A 384 -11.44 -4.55 25.56
C PHE A 384 -10.40 -3.54 26.06
N PHE A 385 -10.57 -3.00 27.27
CA PHE A 385 -9.63 -2.09 27.87
C PHE A 385 -8.60 -2.85 28.70
N THR A 386 -7.39 -2.97 28.17
CA THR A 386 -6.19 -3.02 29.01
C THR A 386 -5.75 -1.58 29.25
N LYS A 387 -5.64 -1.15 30.52
CA LYS A 387 -4.94 0.11 30.84
C LYS A 387 -3.54 0.02 30.23
N SER A 388 -3.20 0.92 29.31
CA SER A 388 -1.80 1.05 28.89
C SER A 388 -1.02 1.64 30.05
N GLU A 389 -0.40 0.79 30.85
CA GLU A 389 0.69 1.24 31.72
C GLU A 389 1.84 1.71 30.80
N GLY A 390 2.60 2.71 31.23
CA GLY A 390 3.79 3.14 30.49
C GLY A 390 4.70 1.93 30.23
N ARG A 391 5.31 1.85 29.05
CA ARG A 391 6.21 0.74 28.72
C ARG A 391 7.46 0.84 29.58
N ASN A 392 7.84 -0.29 30.17
CA ASN A 392 9.13 -0.44 30.84
C ASN A 392 10.16 -0.90 29.82
N TYR A 393 11.16 -0.05 29.56
CA TYR A 393 12.29 -0.39 28.69
C TYR A 393 13.40 -1.04 29.53
N ASN A 394 13.89 -2.19 29.09
CA ASN A 394 15.01 -2.87 29.74
C ASN A 394 16.29 -2.67 28.93
N GLU A 395 17.15 -1.77 29.37
CA GLU A 395 18.43 -1.45 28.72
C GLU A 395 19.58 -2.38 29.17
N GLY A 396 19.27 -3.43 29.95
CA GLY A 396 20.25 -4.39 30.46
C GLY A 396 20.86 -5.25 29.36
N ILE A 397 22.12 -4.97 29.01
CA ILE A 397 22.88 -5.75 28.03
C ILE A 397 23.49 -6.98 28.71
N LYS A 398 23.29 -8.15 28.09
CA LYS A 398 23.86 -9.43 28.50
C LYS A 398 24.75 -9.99 27.40
N GLN A 399 25.76 -10.75 27.77
CA GLN A 399 26.62 -11.45 26.82
C GLN A 399 26.04 -12.83 26.50
N TYR A 400 25.84 -13.12 25.22
CA TYR A 400 25.46 -14.47 24.76
C TYR A 400 26.69 -15.31 24.42
N CYS A 401 27.58 -14.81 23.55
CA CYS A 401 28.80 -15.53 23.21
C CYS A 401 29.99 -14.62 22.88
N LYS A 402 31.18 -15.01 23.32
CA LYS A 402 32.43 -14.33 22.98
C LYS A 402 32.92 -14.73 21.59
N SER A 403 33.40 -13.74 20.85
CA SER A 403 34.10 -13.95 19.58
C SER A 403 35.52 -14.45 19.80
N HIS A 404 36.05 -15.24 18.87
CA HIS A 404 37.45 -15.69 18.90
C HIS A 404 38.40 -14.76 18.11
N SER A 405 37.89 -13.91 17.20
CA SER A 405 38.69 -12.93 16.42
C SER A 405 37.87 -11.98 15.49
N ASN A 406 36.56 -11.81 15.72
CA ASN A 406 35.61 -11.21 14.77
C ASN A 406 34.62 -10.23 15.45
N PRO A 407 33.92 -9.34 14.70
CA PRO A 407 33.21 -8.16 15.22
C PRO A 407 32.23 -8.44 16.37
N ARG A 408 32.00 -7.43 17.21
CA ARG A 408 30.97 -7.43 18.27
C ARG A 408 29.68 -6.84 17.74
N ILE A 409 28.59 -7.59 17.86
CA ILE A 409 27.26 -7.19 17.40
C ILE A 409 26.31 -7.17 18.59
N LEU A 410 25.56 -6.07 18.73
CA LEU A 410 24.48 -5.97 19.70
C LEU A 410 23.16 -6.39 19.06
N VAL A 411 22.49 -7.36 19.65
CA VAL A 411 21.16 -7.80 19.24
C VAL A 411 20.11 -7.17 20.17
N ILE A 412 19.20 -6.40 19.61
CA ILE A 412 18.15 -5.69 20.34
C ILE A 412 16.81 -6.35 20.01
N CYS A 413 16.15 -6.92 21.00
CA CYS A 413 14.82 -7.50 20.85
C CYS A 413 13.75 -6.46 21.18
N THR A 414 12.80 -6.29 20.24
CA THR A 414 11.61 -5.44 20.40
C THR A 414 10.32 -6.27 20.41
N GLY A 415 10.43 -7.61 20.44
CA GLY A 415 9.35 -8.56 20.25
C GLY A 415 9.22 -9.06 18.80
N GLY A 416 7.99 -9.33 18.36
CA GLY A 416 7.69 -9.87 17.04
C GLY A 416 7.37 -11.37 17.00
N THR A 417 7.01 -11.88 15.83
CA THR A 417 6.40 -13.21 15.64
C THR A 417 7.22 -14.37 16.24
N PHE A 418 8.55 -14.33 16.14
CA PHE A 418 9.41 -15.34 16.77
C PHE A 418 9.18 -15.45 18.29
N PHE A 419 8.87 -14.32 18.93
CA PHE A 419 8.60 -14.16 20.36
C PHE A 419 7.13 -14.33 20.69
N GLN A 420 6.39 -15.17 19.98
CA GLN A 420 4.99 -15.43 20.30
C GLN A 420 4.72 -16.89 20.62
N GLU A 421 3.70 -17.12 21.44
CA GLU A 421 3.20 -18.42 21.88
C GLU A 421 1.66 -18.42 21.91
N PRO A 422 1.00 -19.58 21.73
CA PRO A 422 -0.46 -19.65 21.81
C PRO A 422 -0.93 -19.42 23.25
N ASN A 423 -1.94 -18.57 23.42
CA ASN A 423 -2.70 -18.45 24.65
C ASN A 423 -3.71 -19.62 24.79
N PRO A 424 -4.44 -19.75 25.93
CA PRO A 424 -5.44 -20.82 26.10
C PRO A 424 -6.60 -20.79 25.08
N GLU A 425 -6.86 -19.65 24.46
CA GLU A 425 -7.88 -19.47 23.41
C GLU A 425 -7.33 -19.83 22.01
N GLY A 426 -6.02 -20.10 21.89
CA GLY A 426 -5.33 -20.48 20.66
C GLY A 426 -4.69 -19.33 19.88
N SER A 427 -4.94 -18.07 20.25
CA SER A 427 -4.33 -16.89 19.60
C SER A 427 -2.91 -16.66 20.09
N LEU A 428 -2.05 -16.15 19.21
CA LEU A 428 -0.66 -15.86 19.51
C LEU A 428 -0.51 -14.57 20.34
N VAL A 429 0.26 -14.66 21.42
CA VAL A 429 0.62 -13.57 22.33
C VAL A 429 2.13 -13.55 22.57
N PRO A 430 2.71 -12.40 22.97
CA PRO A 430 4.13 -12.34 23.33
C PRO A 430 4.53 -13.37 24.40
N THR A 431 5.61 -14.10 24.14
CA THR A 431 6.23 -15.12 25.00
C THR A 431 6.81 -14.48 26.26
N LYS A 432 6.85 -15.26 27.35
CA LYS A 432 7.58 -14.90 28.58
C LYS A 432 8.99 -15.50 28.66
N ARG A 433 9.33 -16.41 27.73
CA ARG A 433 10.66 -17.01 27.61
C ARG A 433 11.71 -15.95 27.27
N SER A 434 12.91 -16.08 27.84
CA SER A 434 14.01 -15.17 27.55
C SER A 434 14.63 -15.43 26.18
N LEU A 435 15.29 -14.42 25.62
CA LEU A 435 16.04 -14.53 24.37
C LEU A 435 17.13 -15.61 24.43
N GLU A 436 17.79 -15.76 25.57
CA GLU A 436 18.85 -16.75 25.80
C GLU A 436 18.34 -18.19 25.63
N GLU A 437 17.19 -18.51 26.24
CA GLU A 437 16.55 -19.82 26.11
C GLU A 437 16.18 -20.15 24.66
N LEU A 438 15.81 -19.13 23.88
CA LEU A 438 15.46 -19.29 22.47
C LEU A 438 16.71 -19.44 21.59
N PHE A 439 17.78 -18.70 21.89
CA PHE A 439 19.04 -18.76 21.15
C PHE A 439 19.76 -20.09 21.33
N ASP A 440 19.86 -20.60 22.56
CA ASP A 440 20.59 -21.85 22.85
C ASP A 440 20.04 -23.05 22.08
N LYS A 441 18.73 -23.05 21.80
CA LYS A 441 18.07 -24.10 21.02
C LYS A 441 18.34 -24.01 19.52
N LYS A 442 18.72 -22.84 19.01
CA LYS A 442 18.61 -22.49 17.59
C LYS A 442 19.93 -22.07 16.93
N LEU A 443 20.87 -21.48 17.68
CA LEU A 443 22.02 -20.74 17.13
C LEU A 443 23.38 -21.35 17.49
N ALA A 444 23.47 -22.67 17.52
CA ALA A 444 24.70 -23.38 17.82
C ALA A 444 25.85 -22.96 16.87
N GLY A 445 26.96 -22.50 17.44
CA GLY A 445 28.16 -22.12 16.68
C GLY A 445 28.19 -20.70 16.11
N ILE A 446 27.21 -19.84 16.41
CA ILE A 446 27.20 -18.44 15.95
C ILE A 446 28.45 -17.65 16.40
N GLY A 447 29.04 -18.00 17.55
CA GLY A 447 30.28 -17.40 18.07
C GLY A 447 31.51 -17.57 17.17
N LYS A 448 31.44 -18.44 16.13
CA LYS A 448 32.46 -18.53 15.08
C LYS A 448 32.39 -17.36 14.10
N LEU A 449 31.23 -16.71 13.96
CA LEU A 449 31.00 -15.59 13.04
C LEU A 449 31.22 -14.23 13.72
N ALA A 450 30.68 -14.03 14.92
CA ALA A 450 30.72 -12.76 15.63
C ALA A 450 30.54 -12.97 17.15
N GLY A 451 30.98 -11.99 17.94
CA GLY A 451 30.64 -11.90 19.36
C GLY A 451 29.25 -11.28 19.48
N ILE A 452 28.36 -11.93 20.21
CA ILE A 452 26.97 -11.51 20.34
C ILE A 452 26.70 -11.12 21.79
N ASP A 453 26.34 -9.86 21.98
CA ASP A 453 25.67 -9.38 23.17
C ASP A 453 24.22 -9.06 22.80
N TYR A 454 23.32 -9.09 23.77
CA TYR A 454 21.89 -8.90 23.53
C TYR A 454 21.19 -8.08 24.60
N CYS A 455 20.08 -7.46 24.20
CA CYS A 455 19.22 -6.64 25.04
C CYS A 455 17.76 -6.95 24.70
N GLU A 456 16.94 -7.27 25.70
CA GLU A 456 15.49 -7.43 25.56
C GLU A 456 14.81 -6.10 25.87
N LEU A 457 14.94 -5.13 24.96
CA LEU A 457 14.56 -3.73 25.19
C LEU A 457 13.07 -3.61 25.55
N PHE A 458 12.21 -4.30 24.81
CA PHE A 458 10.80 -4.53 25.12
C PHE A 458 10.27 -5.70 24.29
N ASN A 459 9.08 -6.23 24.60
CA ASN A 459 8.48 -7.35 23.87
C ASN A 459 6.98 -7.10 23.63
N VAL A 460 6.65 -6.61 22.44
CA VAL A 460 5.26 -6.35 22.02
C VAL A 460 5.00 -6.87 20.62
N ASP A 461 3.72 -6.97 20.25
CA ASP A 461 3.34 -7.16 18.85
C ASP A 461 3.76 -5.93 18.03
N SER A 462 4.26 -6.14 16.82
CA SER A 462 4.70 -5.04 15.97
C SER A 462 3.60 -4.05 15.60
N THR A 463 2.31 -4.44 15.61
CA THR A 463 1.21 -3.49 15.38
C THR A 463 1.03 -2.49 16.52
N GLU A 464 1.55 -2.81 17.70
CA GLU A 464 1.51 -1.94 18.88
C GLU A 464 2.75 -1.04 18.99
N ILE A 465 3.78 -1.20 18.15
CA ILE A 465 5.00 -0.36 18.20
C ILE A 465 4.70 1.06 17.68
N ASP A 466 4.99 2.05 18.52
CA ASP A 466 4.78 3.49 18.29
C ASP A 466 6.09 4.29 18.20
N HIS A 467 6.00 5.62 18.06
CA HIS A 467 7.16 6.51 17.86
C HIS A 467 7.95 6.71 19.13
N THR A 468 7.32 6.54 20.29
CA THR A 468 8.01 6.53 21.58
C THR A 468 8.93 5.33 21.64
N ASP A 469 8.47 4.15 21.26
CA ASP A 469 9.32 2.95 21.22
C ASP A 469 10.50 3.11 20.24
N ARG A 470 10.21 3.61 19.04
CA ARG A 470 11.22 3.83 18.00
C ARG A 470 12.25 4.87 18.44
N ALA A 471 11.82 5.92 19.12
CA ALA A 471 12.70 6.92 19.71
C ALA A 471 13.63 6.30 20.77
N HIS A 472 13.10 5.46 21.66
CA HIS A 472 13.91 4.74 22.65
C HIS A 472 14.89 3.78 21.97
N LEU A 473 14.44 3.01 20.98
CA LEU A 473 15.29 2.11 20.19
C LEU A 473 16.42 2.88 19.48
N ALA A 474 16.11 3.99 18.81
CA ALA A 474 17.09 4.82 18.13
C ALA A 474 18.09 5.43 19.12
N GLY A 475 17.60 5.93 20.26
CA GLY A 475 18.44 6.44 21.34
C GLY A 475 19.38 5.37 21.90
N PHE A 476 18.87 4.18 22.18
CA PHE A 476 19.64 3.05 22.68
C PHE A 476 20.73 2.59 21.70
N ILE A 477 20.41 2.56 20.39
CA ILE A 477 21.41 2.29 19.33
C ILE A 477 22.47 3.40 19.31
N SER A 478 22.06 4.67 19.33
CA SER A 478 22.97 5.82 19.28
C SER A 478 23.93 5.84 20.48
N GLN A 479 23.46 5.52 21.68
CA GLN A 479 24.28 5.49 22.90
C GLN A 479 25.32 4.35 22.90
N ASN A 480 25.05 3.28 22.15
CA ASN A 480 25.93 2.12 22.07
C ASN A 480 26.77 2.09 20.79
N MET A 481 26.71 3.14 19.96
CA MET A 481 27.36 3.18 18.65
C MET A 481 28.86 2.91 18.73
N ASP A 482 29.56 3.38 19.76
CA ASP A 482 31.02 3.20 19.92
C ASP A 482 31.41 1.80 20.43
N ASN A 483 30.48 1.09 21.08
CA ASN A 483 30.76 -0.18 21.78
C ASN A 483 30.66 -1.43 20.89
N TYR A 484 30.02 -1.30 19.72
CA TYR A 484 29.69 -2.41 18.82
C TYR A 484 30.03 -2.07 17.38
N ASP A 485 30.27 -3.08 16.54
CA ASP A 485 30.59 -2.93 15.12
C ASP A 485 29.33 -2.90 14.22
N GLY A 486 28.18 -3.31 14.77
CA GLY A 486 26.88 -3.29 14.13
C GLY A 486 25.76 -3.74 15.06
N PHE A 487 24.53 -3.54 14.63
CA PHE A 487 23.32 -3.79 15.40
C PHE A 487 22.37 -4.68 14.64
N ILE A 488 21.73 -5.62 15.33
CA ILE A 488 20.62 -6.40 14.80
C ILE A 488 19.39 -6.09 15.64
N VAL A 489 18.29 -5.71 15.01
CA VAL A 489 17.01 -5.47 15.68
C VAL A 489 16.05 -6.59 15.32
N LEU A 490 15.63 -7.36 16.32
CA LEU A 490 14.62 -8.41 16.16
C LEU A 490 13.24 -7.79 16.33
N HIS A 491 12.47 -7.79 15.24
CA HIS A 491 11.22 -7.05 15.13
C HIS A 491 10.12 -7.92 14.51
N GLY A 492 8.85 -7.63 14.84
CA GLY A 492 7.70 -8.28 14.19
C GLY A 492 7.53 -7.83 12.74
N THR A 493 6.99 -8.71 11.90
CA THR A 493 7.02 -8.52 10.44
C THR A 493 6.04 -7.45 9.96
N ASP A 494 4.91 -7.27 10.63
CA ASP A 494 3.81 -6.39 10.19
C ASP A 494 4.20 -4.93 10.03
N THR A 495 4.97 -4.38 10.97
CA THR A 495 5.40 -2.97 10.93
C THR A 495 6.90 -2.79 10.76
N MET A 496 7.66 -3.86 10.48
CA MET A 496 9.12 -3.82 10.29
C MET A 496 9.53 -2.77 9.25
N ALA A 497 8.81 -2.68 8.12
CA ALA A 497 9.09 -1.70 7.08
C ALA A 497 8.95 -0.25 7.56
N PHE A 498 7.94 0.04 8.38
CA PHE A 498 7.73 1.37 8.95
C PHE A 498 8.80 1.69 10.00
N SER A 499 9.15 0.74 10.87
CA SER A 499 10.22 0.93 11.85
C SER A 499 11.58 1.11 11.19
N ALA A 500 11.89 0.34 10.13
CA ALA A 500 13.09 0.52 9.33
C ALA A 500 13.17 1.94 8.72
N SER A 501 12.10 2.40 8.08
CA SER A 501 12.02 3.76 7.53
C SER A 501 12.16 4.84 8.60
N ALA A 502 11.50 4.69 9.76
CA ALA A 502 11.59 5.66 10.85
C ALA A 502 13.03 5.76 11.39
N LEU A 503 13.67 4.61 11.66
CA LEU A 503 15.06 4.56 12.12
C LEU A 503 16.02 5.17 11.11
N SER A 504 15.79 4.96 9.80
CA SER A 504 16.57 5.59 8.74
C SER A 504 16.55 7.11 8.83
N PHE A 505 15.41 7.73 9.16
CA PHE A 505 15.30 9.19 9.33
C PHE A 505 15.80 9.66 10.71
N MET A 506 15.60 8.86 11.76
CA MET A 506 16.04 9.20 13.11
C MET A 506 17.57 9.19 13.26
N LEU A 507 18.25 8.26 12.61
CA LEU A 507 19.69 8.01 12.71
C LEU A 507 20.39 8.41 11.40
N GLN A 508 20.59 9.71 11.18
CA GLN A 508 21.31 10.21 10.01
C GLN A 508 22.83 10.10 10.23
N GLY A 509 23.61 9.85 9.19
CA GLY A 509 25.07 9.76 9.30
C GLY A 509 25.59 8.44 9.91
N LEU A 510 24.83 7.34 9.83
CA LEU A 510 25.27 6.02 10.31
C LEU A 510 26.51 5.51 9.56
N GLU A 511 27.56 5.17 10.31
CA GLU A 511 28.77 4.50 9.78
C GLU A 511 28.75 2.97 9.99
N LYS A 512 27.78 2.48 10.78
CA LYS A 512 27.58 1.08 11.14
C LYS A 512 26.22 0.59 10.66
N ASP A 513 26.11 -0.72 10.45
CA ASP A 513 24.86 -1.33 10.01
C ASP A 513 23.90 -1.49 11.17
N VAL A 514 22.63 -1.14 10.93
CA VAL A 514 21.49 -1.48 11.77
C VAL A 514 20.59 -2.40 10.95
N VAL A 515 20.65 -3.70 11.19
CA VAL A 515 19.92 -4.70 10.39
C VAL A 515 18.68 -5.16 11.14
N LEU A 516 17.50 -4.81 10.62
CA LEU A 516 16.24 -5.36 11.10
C LEU A 516 16.02 -6.75 10.50
N THR A 517 15.55 -7.67 11.33
CA THR A 517 15.13 -9.00 10.90
C THR A 517 14.08 -9.57 11.86
N GLY A 518 13.53 -10.72 11.53
CA GLY A 518 12.48 -11.38 12.30
C GLY A 518 12.18 -12.77 11.73
N ALA A 519 10.97 -13.26 11.97
CA ALA A 519 10.49 -14.53 11.43
C ALA A 519 9.03 -14.41 11.03
N GLN A 520 8.59 -15.17 10.02
CA GLN A 520 7.16 -15.32 9.73
C GLN A 520 6.50 -16.39 10.60
N LYS A 521 7.31 -17.28 11.19
CA LYS A 521 6.82 -18.34 12.06
C LYS A 521 7.29 -18.18 13.51
N PRO A 522 6.42 -18.46 14.50
CA PRO A 522 6.80 -18.41 15.92
C PRO A 522 7.93 -19.36 16.30
N GLY A 523 8.69 -19.00 17.34
CA GLY A 523 9.88 -19.74 17.76
C GLY A 523 9.61 -21.10 18.41
N PHE A 524 8.36 -21.40 18.79
CA PHE A 524 7.98 -22.73 19.29
C PHE A 524 7.76 -23.78 18.18
N ASP A 525 7.70 -23.37 16.91
CA ASP A 525 7.54 -24.24 15.74
C ASP A 525 8.82 -24.24 14.86
N PHE A 526 8.77 -24.89 13.70
CA PHE A 526 9.77 -24.79 12.62
C PHE A 526 9.78 -23.36 12.05
N SER A 527 10.52 -22.49 12.73
CA SER A 527 10.69 -21.08 12.38
C SER A 527 11.77 -20.83 11.34
N ASP A 528 11.57 -19.81 10.51
CA ASP A 528 12.57 -19.26 9.59
C ASP A 528 13.57 -18.30 10.28
N PHE A 529 13.42 -18.10 11.60
CA PHE A 529 14.28 -17.23 12.40
C PHE A 529 15.76 -17.52 12.22
N ASP A 530 16.17 -18.79 12.34
CA ASP A 530 17.59 -19.18 12.35
C ASP A 530 18.29 -18.72 11.06
N ARG A 531 17.63 -18.94 9.91
CA ARG A 531 18.10 -18.49 8.61
C ARG A 531 18.21 -16.97 8.56
N ASN A 532 17.15 -16.26 8.93
CA ASN A 532 17.07 -14.80 8.82
C ASN A 532 18.10 -14.14 9.76
N PHE A 533 18.22 -14.61 11.00
CA PHE A 533 19.16 -14.12 12.00
C PHE A 533 20.61 -14.35 11.59
N VAL A 534 20.97 -15.58 11.19
CA VAL A 534 22.33 -15.88 10.73
C VAL A 534 22.69 -15.03 9.51
N ASN A 535 21.75 -14.82 8.59
CA ASN A 535 21.98 -13.93 7.45
C ASN A 535 22.19 -12.47 7.89
N ALA A 536 21.43 -11.96 8.85
CA ALA A 536 21.64 -10.61 9.41
C ALA A 536 23.05 -10.45 10.03
N VAL A 537 23.53 -11.44 10.79
CA VAL A 537 24.91 -11.46 11.32
C VAL A 537 25.93 -11.47 10.17
N LYS A 538 25.72 -12.33 9.17
CA LYS A 538 26.63 -12.44 8.02
C LYS A 538 26.67 -11.17 7.17
N VAL A 539 25.56 -10.42 7.04
CA VAL A 539 25.56 -9.12 6.32
C VAL A 539 26.58 -8.17 6.94
N ILE A 540 26.53 -7.99 8.26
CA ILE A 540 27.45 -7.12 9.00
C ILE A 540 28.89 -7.62 8.85
N VAL A 541 29.12 -8.92 9.07
CA VAL A 541 30.47 -9.53 8.96
C VAL A 541 31.03 -9.41 7.55
N THR A 542 30.24 -9.67 6.52
CA THR A 542 30.65 -9.60 5.11
C THR A 542 31.05 -8.17 4.75
N ARG A 543 30.23 -7.17 5.10
CA ARG A 543 30.56 -5.76 4.88
C ARG A 543 31.86 -5.37 5.59
N LEU A 544 32.04 -5.75 6.87
CA LEU A 544 33.23 -5.38 7.64
C LEU A 544 34.52 -6.03 7.10
N LYS A 545 34.42 -7.19 6.42
CA LYS A 545 35.55 -7.85 5.75
C LYS A 545 35.94 -7.21 4.42
N GLN A 546 35.07 -6.40 3.82
CA GLN A 546 35.43 -5.64 2.62
C GLN A 546 36.49 -4.59 2.94
N ASP A 547 37.34 -4.30 1.96
CA ASP A 547 38.29 -3.18 2.00
C ASP A 547 37.53 -1.91 2.36
N LYS A 548 38.05 -1.08 3.26
CA LYS A 548 37.40 0.17 3.71
C LYS A 548 36.99 1.08 2.53
N THR A 549 37.79 1.09 1.46
CA THR A 549 37.53 1.88 0.24
C THR A 549 36.42 1.30 -0.64
N LEU A 550 36.10 0.02 -0.48
CA LEU A 550 35.09 -0.73 -1.23
C LEU A 550 33.91 -1.16 -0.33
N ARG A 551 33.84 -0.65 0.91
CA ARG A 551 32.79 -1.00 1.85
C ARG A 551 31.48 -0.37 1.40
N HIS A 552 30.47 -1.21 1.27
CA HIS A 552 29.12 -0.75 1.02
C HIS A 552 28.62 0.22 2.08
N ARG A 553 27.68 1.10 1.71
CA ARG A 553 27.15 2.12 2.60
C ARG A 553 26.52 1.50 3.85
N ALA A 554 26.89 2.03 5.03
CA ALA A 554 26.23 1.71 6.29
C ALA A 554 24.84 2.32 6.36
N GLY A 555 24.00 1.80 7.25
CA GLY A 555 22.68 2.35 7.50
C GLY A 555 21.68 1.29 7.91
N VAL A 556 20.42 1.70 7.99
CA VAL A 556 19.32 0.81 8.34
C VAL A 556 18.96 -0.08 7.14
N LYS A 557 18.96 -1.39 7.37
CA LYS A 557 18.67 -2.41 6.36
C LYS A 557 17.67 -3.42 6.90
N VAL A 558 16.96 -4.10 6.01
CA VAL A 558 16.17 -5.30 6.34
C VAL A 558 16.83 -6.50 5.69
N ALA A 559 17.16 -7.52 6.50
CA ALA A 559 17.64 -8.81 6.03
C ALA A 559 16.56 -9.87 6.30
N PHE A 560 15.88 -10.32 5.25
CA PHE A 560 14.78 -11.27 5.40
C PHE A 560 14.72 -12.22 4.21
N GLY A 561 14.57 -13.51 4.48
CA GLY A 561 14.57 -14.51 3.42
C GLY A 561 15.89 -14.54 2.66
N ASP A 562 15.80 -14.36 1.36
CA ASP A 562 16.92 -14.30 0.41
C ASP A 562 17.34 -12.86 0.05
N LYS A 563 16.79 -11.83 0.70
CA LYS A 563 16.95 -10.41 0.29
C LYS A 563 17.54 -9.53 1.39
N LEU A 564 18.47 -8.66 0.97
CA LEU A 564 18.91 -7.49 1.72
C LEU A 564 18.33 -6.22 1.08
N ILE A 565 17.68 -5.37 1.87
CA ILE A 565 16.87 -4.26 1.38
C ILE A 565 17.18 -3.00 2.19
N THR A 566 17.16 -1.81 1.57
CA THR A 566 17.27 -0.53 2.28
C THR A 566 16.05 -0.33 3.18
N GLY A 567 16.25 0.21 4.39
CA GLY A 567 15.17 0.38 5.36
C GLY A 567 13.99 1.26 4.88
N THR A 568 14.22 2.15 3.93
CA THR A 568 13.22 3.06 3.34
C THR A 568 12.53 2.52 2.09
N THR A 569 13.04 1.44 1.48
CA THR A 569 12.51 0.89 0.22
C THR A 569 11.80 -0.44 0.40
N VAL A 570 11.83 -0.99 1.61
CA VAL A 570 11.22 -2.27 1.98
C VAL A 570 9.69 -2.19 2.08
N VAL A 571 9.02 -3.23 1.57
CA VAL A 571 7.58 -3.46 1.71
C VAL A 571 7.34 -4.92 2.12
N LYS A 572 6.33 -5.16 2.95
CA LYS A 572 5.83 -6.52 3.24
C LYS A 572 4.79 -6.91 2.18
N GLU A 573 5.20 -7.75 1.23
CA GLU A 573 4.37 -8.15 0.08
C GLU A 573 3.51 -9.38 0.37
N ASP A 574 3.97 -10.29 1.22
CA ASP A 574 3.35 -11.60 1.43
C ASP A 574 3.17 -11.90 2.92
N GLU A 575 1.94 -12.22 3.30
CA GLU A 575 1.63 -12.57 4.68
C GLU A 575 2.09 -13.97 5.07
N HIS A 576 2.06 -14.94 4.15
CA HIS A 576 2.32 -16.36 4.47
C HIS A 576 3.71 -16.82 4.01
N GLY A 577 4.29 -16.16 3.01
CA GLY A 577 5.54 -16.55 2.39
C GLY A 577 6.78 -16.31 3.26
N LEU A 578 7.73 -17.25 3.25
CA LEU A 578 9.03 -17.12 3.94
C LEU A 578 9.97 -16.05 3.37
N ASN A 579 9.63 -15.51 2.19
CA ASN A 579 10.31 -14.38 1.55
C ASN A 579 9.32 -13.20 1.50
N ALA A 580 8.83 -12.79 2.66
CA ALA A 580 7.72 -11.86 2.84
C ALA A 580 7.98 -10.43 2.36
N PHE A 581 9.25 -10.02 2.33
CA PHE A 581 9.66 -8.66 2.03
C PHE A 581 10.34 -8.55 0.68
N ALA A 582 10.12 -7.42 0.02
CA ALA A 582 10.79 -7.04 -1.21
C ALA A 582 11.01 -5.52 -1.25
N PRO A 583 12.01 -5.04 -2.00
CA PRO A 583 11.96 -3.66 -2.48
C PRO A 583 10.82 -3.53 -3.50
N VAL A 584 10.18 -2.37 -3.56
CA VAL A 584 9.33 -2.09 -4.73
C VAL A 584 10.19 -2.07 -6.00
N PRO A 585 9.68 -2.48 -7.17
CA PRO A 585 10.47 -2.63 -8.40
C PRO A 585 11.24 -1.39 -8.87
N LYS A 586 10.81 -0.20 -8.45
CA LYS A 586 11.46 1.10 -8.71
C LYS A 586 12.73 1.35 -7.87
N HIS A 587 13.00 0.52 -6.86
CA HIS A 587 14.20 0.59 -6.02
C HIS A 587 15.04 -0.68 -6.16
N PRO A 588 16.38 -0.57 -6.25
CA PRO A 588 17.25 -1.73 -6.39
C PRO A 588 17.31 -2.56 -5.11
N LEU A 589 17.51 -3.87 -5.27
CA LEU A 589 17.86 -4.75 -4.16
C LEU A 589 19.29 -4.45 -3.69
N LEU A 590 19.53 -4.40 -2.37
CA LEU A 590 20.88 -4.15 -1.84
C LEU A 590 21.77 -5.40 -1.84
N GLY A 591 21.20 -6.59 -1.94
CA GLY A 591 21.97 -7.82 -1.90
C GLY A 591 21.11 -9.07 -1.89
N THR A 592 21.72 -10.19 -2.27
CA THR A 592 21.14 -11.52 -2.19
C THR A 592 21.77 -12.28 -1.04
N LEU A 593 20.93 -12.78 -0.12
CA LEU A 593 21.35 -13.53 1.06
C LEU A 593 21.57 -15.02 0.72
N CYS A 594 22.49 -15.28 -0.22
CA CYS A 594 22.90 -16.61 -0.67
C CYS A 594 24.22 -17.05 0.01
N ASN A 595 24.86 -18.12 -0.49
CA ASN A 595 26.16 -18.58 -0.02
C ASN A 595 27.16 -18.61 -1.19
N PRO A 596 28.12 -17.67 -1.29
CA PRO A 596 28.36 -16.55 -0.35
C PRO A 596 27.28 -15.46 -0.42
N ILE A 597 27.16 -14.61 0.62
CA ILE A 597 26.28 -13.44 0.56
C ILE A 597 26.83 -12.44 -0.45
N GLU A 598 25.96 -11.95 -1.33
CA GLU A 598 26.27 -10.90 -2.28
C GLU A 598 25.62 -9.59 -1.81
N ILE A 599 26.42 -8.53 -1.73
CA ILE A 599 25.94 -7.18 -1.44
C ILE A 599 26.28 -6.33 -2.65
N TYR A 600 25.28 -5.63 -3.17
CA TYR A 600 25.38 -4.79 -4.36
C TYR A 600 25.67 -3.34 -3.97
N ASP A 601 26.39 -2.64 -4.85
CA ASP A 601 26.88 -1.29 -4.59
C ASP A 601 25.78 -0.24 -4.78
N VAL A 602 25.78 0.76 -3.90
CA VAL A 602 25.05 2.01 -4.07
C VAL A 602 26.09 3.11 -3.87
N ILE A 603 26.71 3.52 -4.98
CA ILE A 603 27.78 4.53 -5.03
C ILE A 603 27.19 5.89 -4.66
N ASN A 604 27.08 6.19 -3.36
CA ASN A 604 26.97 7.56 -2.87
C ASN A 604 27.30 7.63 -1.37
N THR A 605 28.56 7.87 -1.01
CA THR A 605 28.99 8.05 0.38
C THR A 605 28.89 9.52 0.76
N ARG A 606 27.68 9.99 1.09
CA ARG A 606 27.54 11.27 1.79
C ARG A 606 28.02 11.08 3.23
N THR A 607 29.27 11.45 3.53
CA THR A 607 29.80 11.42 4.90
C THR A 607 29.22 12.59 5.70
N ARG A 608 28.50 12.30 6.78
CA ARG A 608 27.88 13.28 7.67
C ARG A 608 28.03 12.83 9.11
N PRO A 609 28.08 13.75 10.09
CA PRO A 609 28.07 13.37 11.50
C PRO A 609 26.81 12.58 11.84
N LEU A 610 26.94 11.63 12.78
CA LEU A 610 25.80 10.93 13.34
C LEU A 610 24.87 11.93 14.05
N THR A 611 23.61 12.00 13.64
CA THR A 611 22.58 12.79 14.34
C THR A 611 21.42 11.90 14.76
N LEU A 612 20.83 12.24 15.91
CA LEU A 612 19.66 11.58 16.47
C LEU A 612 18.52 12.59 16.60
N PHE A 613 17.51 12.50 15.72
CA PHE A 613 16.29 13.30 15.81
C PHE A 613 15.06 12.39 15.90
N THR A 614 14.33 12.45 17.01
CA THR A 614 13.25 11.48 17.31
C THR A 614 11.84 12.07 17.37
N LYS A 615 11.70 13.40 17.25
CA LYS A 615 10.42 14.09 17.39
C LYS A 615 9.61 14.10 16.09
N PHE A 616 8.87 13.03 15.83
CA PHE A 616 7.94 12.91 14.71
C PHE A 616 6.58 13.50 15.09
N ASP A 617 5.88 14.12 14.14
CA ASP A 617 4.50 14.55 14.32
C ASP A 617 3.55 13.37 14.06
N THR A 618 2.86 12.89 15.09
CA THR A 618 1.95 11.73 15.00
C THR A 618 0.55 12.09 14.51
N GLN A 619 0.28 13.37 14.26
CA GLN A 619 -1.03 13.89 13.85
C GLN A 619 -1.20 13.92 12.33
N VAL A 620 -0.42 13.11 11.61
CA VAL A 620 -0.51 12.96 10.15
C VAL A 620 -1.57 11.92 9.77
N ALA A 621 -2.47 12.28 8.87
CA ALA A 621 -3.49 11.39 8.33
C ALA A 621 -3.02 10.71 7.03
N TYR A 622 -3.47 9.49 6.79
CA TYR A 622 -3.35 8.82 5.51
C TYR A 622 -4.73 8.68 4.86
N TYR A 623 -4.87 9.20 3.64
CA TYR A 623 -6.11 9.13 2.85
C TYR A 623 -5.85 8.35 1.56
N GLU A 624 -6.37 7.14 1.48
CA GLU A 624 -6.28 6.32 0.28
C GLU A 624 -7.42 6.67 -0.69
N CYS A 625 -7.08 7.01 -1.93
CA CYS A 625 -8.11 7.19 -2.96
C CYS A 625 -8.74 5.85 -3.36
N ILE A 626 -10.07 5.83 -3.38
CA ILE A 626 -10.87 4.72 -3.90
C ILE A 626 -11.73 5.19 -5.07
N CYS A 627 -11.97 4.31 -6.04
CA CYS A 627 -12.81 4.65 -7.19
C CYS A 627 -14.20 5.03 -6.70
N ALA A 628 -14.79 6.10 -7.25
CA ALA A 628 -16.13 6.57 -6.91
C ALA A 628 -16.35 6.83 -5.40
N GLY A 629 -15.30 7.23 -4.67
CA GLY A 629 -15.37 7.58 -3.24
C GLY A 629 -16.02 8.94 -2.97
N ASP A 630 -16.54 9.14 -1.75
CA ASP A 630 -17.07 10.45 -1.33
C ASP A 630 -15.94 11.40 -0.92
N LEU A 631 -15.70 12.43 -1.72
CA LEU A 631 -14.62 13.40 -1.48
C LEU A 631 -14.84 14.24 -0.21
N LYS A 632 -16.06 14.28 0.34
CA LYS A 632 -16.32 14.93 1.64
C LYS A 632 -15.58 14.25 2.80
N GLN A 633 -15.18 12.99 2.64
CA GLN A 633 -14.32 12.32 3.62
C GLN A 633 -12.96 13.03 3.72
N PHE A 634 -12.39 13.46 2.59
CA PHE A 634 -11.15 14.24 2.58
C PHE A 634 -11.34 15.66 3.14
N GLU A 635 -12.45 16.32 2.83
CA GLU A 635 -12.81 17.63 3.39
C GLU A 635 -12.78 17.62 4.92
N ARG A 636 -13.42 16.63 5.55
CA ARG A 636 -13.44 16.50 7.02
C ARG A 636 -12.06 16.27 7.62
N ILE A 637 -11.17 15.56 6.92
CA ILE A 637 -9.78 15.34 7.35
C ILE A 637 -9.04 16.68 7.36
N ILE A 638 -9.15 17.48 6.31
CA ILE A 638 -8.42 18.75 6.21
C ILE A 638 -9.00 19.83 7.14
N GLU A 639 -10.29 19.78 7.48
CA GLU A 639 -10.92 20.68 8.44
C GLU A 639 -10.57 20.35 9.91
N ASN A 640 -10.25 19.10 10.22
CA ASN A 640 -10.02 18.67 11.61
C ASN A 640 -8.72 19.29 12.18
N PRO A 641 -8.77 20.13 13.24
CA PRO A 641 -7.59 20.79 13.78
C PRO A 641 -6.56 19.83 14.42
N ASN A 642 -6.97 18.61 14.77
CA ASN A 642 -6.10 17.57 15.31
C ASN A 642 -5.30 16.82 14.24
N ILE A 643 -5.44 17.19 12.97
CA ILE A 643 -4.69 16.62 11.84
C ILE A 643 -3.74 17.69 11.31
N SER A 644 -2.43 17.46 11.41
CA SER A 644 -1.37 18.42 11.09
C SER A 644 -0.94 18.37 9.61
N ALA A 645 -1.08 17.21 8.96
CA ALA A 645 -0.73 16.98 7.55
C ALA A 645 -1.51 15.79 6.99
N VAL A 646 -1.55 15.67 5.67
CA VAL A 646 -2.21 14.54 4.99
C VAL A 646 -1.31 13.94 3.91
N LEU A 647 -1.16 12.62 3.93
CA LEU A 647 -0.59 11.84 2.83
C LEU A 647 -1.71 11.17 2.04
N ILE A 648 -1.75 11.40 0.73
CA ILE A 648 -2.73 10.79 -0.18
C ILE A 648 -2.09 9.62 -0.94
N GLY A 649 -2.72 8.46 -0.87
CA GLY A 649 -2.45 7.32 -1.74
C GLY A 649 -3.24 7.44 -3.04
N GLY A 650 -2.62 7.99 -4.09
CA GLY A 650 -3.23 8.13 -5.41
C GLY A 650 -3.08 6.87 -6.27
N PHE A 651 -3.92 6.73 -7.30
CA PHE A 651 -3.82 5.64 -8.27
C PHE A 651 -2.59 5.79 -9.16
N ASP A 652 -1.92 4.69 -9.49
CA ASP A 652 -0.85 4.63 -10.49
C ASP A 652 0.18 5.77 -10.37
N GLU A 653 0.22 6.77 -11.26
CA GLU A 653 1.17 7.90 -11.18
C GLU A 653 0.81 8.95 -10.10
N GLY A 654 0.14 8.54 -9.02
CA GLY A 654 -0.41 9.46 -8.02
C GLY A 654 -1.64 10.22 -8.51
N ASN A 655 -2.36 9.65 -9.47
CA ASN A 655 -3.60 10.22 -9.99
C ASN A 655 -4.71 10.18 -8.93
N ILE A 656 -5.45 11.27 -8.81
CA ILE A 656 -6.53 11.45 -7.83
C ILE A 656 -7.69 12.20 -8.49
N PRO A 657 -8.93 12.15 -7.96
CA PRO A 657 -10.04 12.95 -8.48
C PRO A 657 -9.69 14.44 -8.64
N LEU A 658 -9.98 15.05 -9.79
CA LEU A 658 -9.51 16.41 -10.13
C LEU A 658 -10.06 17.45 -9.16
N GLN A 659 -11.26 17.20 -8.64
CA GLN A 659 -11.94 18.03 -7.65
C GLN A 659 -11.14 18.16 -6.34
N LEU A 660 -10.25 17.22 -6.02
CA LEU A 660 -9.38 17.31 -4.85
C LEU A 660 -8.43 18.51 -4.91
N LYS A 661 -8.14 19.08 -6.09
CA LYS A 661 -7.31 20.29 -6.18
C LYS A 661 -7.87 21.46 -5.35
N TYR A 662 -9.19 21.59 -5.25
CA TYR A 662 -9.82 22.65 -4.47
C TYR A 662 -9.63 22.42 -2.98
N TYR A 663 -9.84 21.19 -2.51
CA TYR A 663 -9.61 20.81 -1.11
C TYR A 663 -8.13 20.91 -0.72
N ILE A 664 -7.22 20.50 -1.60
CA ILE A 664 -5.78 20.67 -1.42
C ILE A 664 -5.44 22.15 -1.27
N ALA A 665 -5.94 23.00 -2.17
CA ALA A 665 -5.72 24.44 -2.09
C ALA A 665 -6.26 25.03 -0.78
N THR A 666 -7.42 24.58 -0.29
CA THR A 666 -7.95 24.99 1.02
C THR A 666 -7.05 24.52 2.17
N ALA A 667 -6.61 23.26 2.17
CA ALA A 667 -5.73 22.72 3.20
C ALA A 667 -4.42 23.50 3.30
N VAL A 668 -3.80 23.80 2.15
CA VAL A 668 -2.52 24.49 2.04
C VAL A 668 -2.66 25.98 2.38
N ASN A 669 -3.63 26.68 1.79
CA ASN A 669 -3.70 28.14 1.87
C ASN A 669 -4.54 28.66 3.04
N SER A 670 -5.49 27.88 3.56
CA SER A 670 -6.36 28.29 4.66
C SER A 670 -5.97 27.66 5.99
N TYR A 671 -5.49 26.41 5.97
CA TYR A 671 -5.14 25.67 7.20
C TYR A 671 -3.63 25.48 7.40
N TRP A 672 -2.79 25.87 6.43
CA TRP A 672 -1.34 25.67 6.47
C TRP A 672 -0.93 24.19 6.67
N LYS A 673 -1.75 23.27 6.15
CA LYS A 673 -1.53 21.83 6.26
C LYS A 673 -0.84 21.32 4.98
N PRO A 674 0.35 20.72 5.08
CA PRO A 674 0.98 20.10 3.92
C PRO A 674 0.17 18.88 3.49
N VAL A 675 -0.05 18.78 2.18
CA VAL A 675 -0.70 17.63 1.54
C VAL A 675 0.30 17.00 0.58
N ALA A 676 0.71 15.78 0.85
CA ALA A 676 1.64 15.03 0.01
C ALA A 676 0.93 13.91 -0.75
N ILE A 677 1.44 13.53 -1.92
CA ILE A 677 0.83 12.52 -2.79
C ILE A 677 1.88 11.47 -3.16
N ILE A 678 1.52 10.19 -3.00
CA ILE A 678 2.27 9.02 -3.49
C ILE A 678 1.44 8.21 -4.48
N SER A 679 2.12 7.33 -5.21
CA SER A 679 1.48 6.17 -5.82
C SER A 679 1.19 5.09 -4.77
N ASN A 680 0.00 4.50 -4.84
CA ASN A 680 -0.35 3.30 -4.08
C ASN A 680 -0.01 1.98 -4.80
N THR A 681 0.71 2.02 -5.92
CA THR A 681 1.06 0.85 -6.74
C THR A 681 2.56 0.60 -6.79
N ASP A 682 2.96 -0.65 -7.06
CA ASP A 682 4.36 -1.10 -7.05
C ASP A 682 5.25 -0.34 -8.07
N TYR A 683 4.70 -0.03 -9.24
CA TYR A 683 5.42 0.60 -10.36
C TYR A 683 5.06 2.07 -10.60
N GLY A 684 4.14 2.62 -9.83
CA GLY A 684 3.72 4.02 -9.99
C GLY A 684 4.70 5.01 -9.36
N ILE A 685 4.84 6.16 -10.00
CA ILE A 685 5.70 7.26 -9.58
C ILE A 685 4.85 8.55 -9.61
N ALA A 686 4.73 9.21 -8.46
CA ALA A 686 3.96 10.44 -8.33
C ALA A 686 4.81 11.64 -8.72
N HIS A 687 4.91 11.92 -10.01
CA HIS A 687 5.76 13.00 -10.53
C HIS A 687 5.16 14.38 -10.27
N ALA A 688 6.00 15.34 -9.91
CA ALA A 688 5.65 16.75 -9.99
C ALA A 688 5.50 17.15 -11.47
N ALA A 689 4.55 18.05 -11.75
CA ALA A 689 4.34 18.61 -13.09
C ALA A 689 3.92 20.08 -12.98
N SER A 690 4.18 20.87 -14.02
CA SER A 690 3.70 22.26 -14.14
C SER A 690 2.42 22.38 -14.98
N GLU A 691 2.12 21.37 -15.79
CA GLU A 691 0.98 21.35 -16.72
C GLU A 691 0.17 20.06 -16.62
N GLY A 692 -0.96 20.03 -17.33
CA GLY A 692 -1.87 18.90 -17.33
C GLY A 692 -2.48 18.64 -15.96
N ARG A 693 -3.01 17.42 -15.79
CA ARG A 693 -3.75 17.02 -14.59
C ARG A 693 -2.91 17.10 -13.31
N PHE A 694 -1.69 16.57 -13.34
CA PHE A 694 -0.77 16.61 -12.20
C PHE A 694 -0.27 18.04 -11.89
N GLY A 695 -0.17 18.89 -12.92
CA GLY A 695 0.13 20.31 -12.75
C GLY A 695 -0.93 21.05 -11.94
N GLU A 696 -2.21 20.69 -12.08
CA GLU A 696 -3.28 21.28 -11.30
C GLU A 696 -3.16 20.96 -9.79
N PHE A 697 -2.75 19.74 -9.42
CA PHE A 697 -2.50 19.39 -8.02
C PHE A 697 -1.26 20.08 -7.48
N THR A 698 -0.19 20.14 -8.29
CA THR A 698 1.06 20.83 -7.92
C THR A 698 0.82 22.32 -7.68
N LYS A 699 0.09 23.00 -8.58
CA LYS A 699 -0.33 24.40 -8.43
C LYS A 699 -1.24 24.65 -7.24
N ALA A 700 -2.07 23.67 -6.87
CA ALA A 700 -2.87 23.74 -5.65
C ALA A 700 -2.04 23.62 -4.36
N GLY A 701 -0.74 23.26 -4.46
CA GLY A 701 0.18 23.13 -3.34
C GLY A 701 0.42 21.70 -2.87
N ALA A 702 -0.03 20.70 -3.62
CA ALA A 702 0.29 19.30 -3.32
C ALA A 702 1.80 19.05 -3.47
N ILE A 703 2.35 18.19 -2.61
CA ILE A 703 3.76 17.75 -2.61
C ILE A 703 3.84 16.36 -3.24
N MET A 704 4.26 16.27 -4.50
CA MET A 704 4.37 15.01 -5.25
C MET A 704 5.65 14.26 -4.82
N LEU A 705 5.53 13.05 -4.27
CA LEU A 705 6.64 12.34 -3.60
C LEU A 705 7.36 11.31 -4.48
N GLY A 706 7.19 11.38 -5.80
CA GLY A 706 7.96 10.58 -6.75
C GLY A 706 7.85 9.09 -6.49
N ASP A 707 9.00 8.44 -6.32
CA ASP A 707 9.16 7.00 -6.20
C ASP A 707 9.22 6.49 -4.75
N MET A 708 8.89 7.32 -3.75
CA MET A 708 8.82 6.86 -2.36
C MET A 708 7.84 5.69 -2.18
N THR A 709 8.15 4.79 -1.25
CA THR A 709 7.22 3.77 -0.76
C THR A 709 6.20 4.38 0.20
N LYS A 710 5.03 3.75 0.35
CA LYS A 710 4.02 4.19 1.35
C LYS A 710 4.59 4.30 2.75
N GLY A 711 5.39 3.30 3.16
CA GLY A 711 6.03 3.27 4.48
C GLY A 711 6.97 4.46 4.67
N ALA A 712 7.91 4.67 3.75
CA ALA A 712 8.86 5.77 3.87
C ALA A 712 8.21 7.15 3.73
N ALA A 713 7.28 7.34 2.79
CA ALA A 713 6.59 8.61 2.62
C ALA A 713 5.81 9.02 3.88
N PHE A 714 5.10 8.07 4.51
CA PHE A 714 4.35 8.36 5.73
C PHE A 714 5.30 8.71 6.88
N GLN A 715 6.35 7.92 7.11
CA GLN A 715 7.33 8.21 8.16
C GLN A 715 8.08 9.53 7.90
N LYS A 716 8.43 9.83 6.64
CA LYS A 716 9.14 11.06 6.28
C LYS A 716 8.26 12.29 6.40
N LEU A 717 6.97 12.21 6.10
CA LEU A 717 6.05 13.33 6.33
C LEU A 717 5.92 13.63 7.82
N GLN A 718 5.78 12.60 8.66
CA GLN A 718 5.79 12.76 10.12
C GLN A 718 7.10 13.37 10.63
N PHE A 719 8.24 12.92 10.09
CA PHE A 719 9.57 13.49 10.38
C PHE A 719 9.68 14.96 9.96
N ALA A 720 9.29 15.29 8.72
CA ALA A 720 9.42 16.64 8.17
C ALA A 720 8.55 17.66 8.92
N VAL A 721 7.31 17.27 9.26
CA VAL A 721 6.39 18.09 10.07
C VAL A 721 6.95 18.26 11.48
N GLY A 722 7.43 17.18 12.10
CA GLY A 722 8.05 17.22 13.43
C GLY A 722 9.31 18.08 13.48
N LEU A 723 10.17 17.99 12.46
CA LEU A 723 11.36 18.83 12.29
C LEU A 723 10.97 20.29 12.12
N ALA A 724 9.98 20.60 11.28
CA ALA A 724 9.49 21.96 11.11
C ALA A 724 8.92 22.55 12.41
N ASN A 725 8.21 21.75 13.21
CA ASN A 725 7.68 22.17 14.52
C ASN A 725 8.79 22.46 15.55
N ALA A 726 9.99 21.91 15.36
CA ALA A 726 11.15 22.21 16.20
C ALA A 726 11.83 23.54 15.85
N GLN A 727 11.44 24.20 14.75
CA GLN A 727 12.01 25.45 14.29
C GLN A 727 11.09 26.63 14.66
N ALA A 728 11.54 27.51 15.56
CA ALA A 728 10.74 28.64 16.02
C ALA A 728 10.55 29.73 14.94
N ASP A 729 11.42 29.79 13.93
CA ASP A 729 11.39 30.75 12.83
C ASP A 729 10.43 30.35 11.69
N LEU A 730 9.91 29.13 11.69
CA LEU A 730 9.07 28.61 10.60
C LEU A 730 7.58 28.73 10.92
N SER A 731 6.86 29.52 10.13
CA SER A 731 5.39 29.61 10.18
C SER A 731 4.79 29.80 8.78
N GLY A 732 3.47 29.58 8.65
CA GLY A 732 2.70 29.79 7.42
C GLY A 732 3.35 29.16 6.18
N ARG A 733 3.52 29.97 5.12
CA ARG A 733 4.08 29.56 3.83
C ARG A 733 5.54 29.07 3.95
N ARG A 734 6.37 29.76 4.75
CA ARG A 734 7.78 29.37 4.93
C ARG A 734 7.93 28.00 5.57
N ARG A 735 7.04 27.65 6.50
CA ARG A 735 6.96 26.29 7.09
C ARG A 735 6.63 25.25 6.03
N LEU A 736 5.67 25.52 5.15
CA LEU A 736 5.29 24.59 4.07
C LEU A 736 6.42 24.41 3.04
N GLU A 737 7.11 25.49 2.68
CA GLU A 737 8.30 25.45 1.81
C GLU A 737 9.41 24.59 2.41
N PHE A 738 9.66 24.73 3.71
CA PHE A 738 10.65 23.90 4.41
C PHE A 738 10.25 22.42 4.40
N ILE A 739 8.99 22.10 4.76
CA ILE A 739 8.50 20.71 4.76
C ILE A 739 8.61 20.10 3.36
N ARG A 740 8.22 20.85 2.31
CA ARG A 740 8.40 20.43 0.92
C ARG A 740 9.86 20.16 0.60
N LYS A 741 10.77 21.06 1.00
CA LYS A 741 12.21 20.86 0.78
C LYS A 741 12.73 19.61 1.48
N VAL A 742 12.36 19.37 2.74
CA VAL A 742 12.74 18.15 3.47
C VAL A 742 12.25 16.90 2.73
N LEU A 743 11.00 16.91 2.26
CA LEU A 743 10.42 15.80 1.50
C LEU A 743 11.15 15.56 0.16
N HIS A 744 11.61 16.61 -0.52
CA HIS A 744 12.40 16.53 -1.77
C HIS A 744 13.92 16.53 -1.58
N THR A 745 14.42 16.31 -0.35
CA THR A 745 15.84 16.03 -0.08
C THR A 745 15.99 14.53 0.19
N ASN A 746 16.84 13.82 -0.56
CA ASN A 746 17.12 12.41 -0.28
C ASN A 746 17.94 12.29 1.03
N LEU A 747 17.31 11.73 2.08
CA LEU A 747 17.91 11.57 3.41
C LEU A 747 18.52 10.17 3.61
N ALA A 748 17.84 9.14 3.11
CA ALA A 748 18.14 7.73 3.37
C ALA A 748 17.70 6.82 2.21
N ASP A 749 17.87 7.28 0.97
CA ASP A 749 17.58 6.58 -0.28
C ASP A 749 16.10 6.23 -0.49
N GLU A 750 15.21 6.95 0.19
CA GLU A 750 13.75 6.79 0.05
C GLU A 750 13.20 7.31 -1.28
N ILE A 751 13.91 8.24 -1.92
CA ILE A 751 13.54 8.90 -3.16
C ILE A 751 14.79 9.04 -4.05
N THR A 752 14.65 8.82 -5.36
CA THR A 752 15.79 8.97 -6.28
C THR A 752 16.18 10.44 -6.48
N GLU A 753 17.48 10.69 -6.70
CA GLU A 753 18.00 12.05 -6.92
C GLU A 753 17.35 12.74 -8.13
N ILE A 754 16.99 11.96 -9.17
CA ILE A 754 16.30 12.48 -10.36
C ILE A 754 14.93 13.06 -9.98
N GLU A 755 14.17 12.36 -9.14
CA GLU A 755 12.84 12.83 -8.72
C GLU A 755 12.96 14.04 -7.76
N CYS A 756 13.96 14.06 -6.88
CA CYS A 756 14.30 15.24 -6.08
C CYS A 756 14.58 16.48 -6.95
N LEU A 757 15.46 16.35 -7.94
CA LEU A 757 15.87 17.46 -8.82
C LEU A 757 14.70 17.99 -9.64
N LYS A 758 13.97 17.11 -10.32
CA LYS A 758 12.81 17.49 -11.14
C LYS A 758 11.73 18.19 -10.31
N ALA A 759 11.40 17.63 -9.15
CA ALA A 759 10.41 18.25 -8.28
C ALA A 759 10.87 19.64 -7.84
N ASN A 760 12.12 19.76 -7.34
CA ASN A 760 12.66 21.04 -6.92
C ASN A 760 12.60 22.10 -8.03
N GLU A 761 12.99 21.76 -9.26
CA GLU A 761 12.89 22.66 -10.42
C GLU A 761 11.45 23.15 -10.67
N ILE A 762 10.49 22.22 -10.71
CA ILE A 762 9.07 22.53 -10.96
C ILE A 762 8.50 23.43 -9.87
N TYR A 763 8.73 23.10 -8.59
CA TYR A 763 8.23 23.91 -7.49
C TYR A 763 8.89 25.27 -7.39
N LEU A 764 10.18 25.39 -7.74
CA LEU A 764 10.82 26.70 -7.85
C LEU A 764 10.11 27.53 -8.91
N GLY A 765 9.95 27.01 -10.13
CA GLY A 765 9.28 27.71 -11.23
C GLY A 765 7.83 28.12 -10.93
N LEU A 766 7.10 27.38 -10.09
CA LEU A 766 5.71 27.68 -9.73
C LEU A 766 5.53 28.66 -8.57
N PHE A 767 6.47 28.70 -7.61
CA PHE A 767 6.24 29.35 -6.31
C PHE A 767 7.23 30.44 -5.93
N THR A 768 8.25 30.76 -6.75
CA THR A 768 9.28 31.78 -6.42
C THR A 768 9.07 33.15 -7.08
N GLU A 769 7.94 33.43 -7.74
CA GLU A 769 7.72 34.74 -8.41
C GLU A 769 7.59 35.94 -7.44
N ASP A 770 7.30 35.72 -6.15
CA ASP A 770 7.04 36.81 -5.19
C ASP A 770 8.30 37.45 -4.55
N ASN A 771 9.53 36.99 -4.84
CA ASN A 771 10.81 37.62 -4.44
C ASN A 771 11.04 37.94 -2.93
N VAL A 772 10.28 37.37 -1.99
CA VAL A 772 10.40 37.75 -0.56
C VAL A 772 11.50 36.97 0.20
N HIS A 773 11.77 35.71 -0.15
CA HIS A 773 12.73 34.86 0.57
C HIS A 773 13.49 33.89 -0.35
N GLU A 774 14.76 33.60 -0.02
CA GLU A 774 15.56 32.60 -0.73
C GLU A 774 15.04 31.17 -0.46
N PRO A 775 15.01 30.29 -1.48
CA PRO A 775 14.64 28.89 -1.30
C PRO A 775 15.60 28.14 -0.37
N PHE A 776 15.08 27.23 0.44
CA PHE A 776 15.88 26.35 1.30
C PHE A 776 16.82 25.45 0.46
N SER A 777 18.10 25.38 0.86
CA SER A 777 19.07 24.46 0.25
C SER A 777 19.00 23.06 0.87
N GLU A 778 19.66 22.06 0.26
CA GLU A 778 19.81 20.76 0.92
C GLU A 778 20.67 20.85 2.18
N GLU A 779 21.73 21.67 2.14
CA GLU A 779 22.63 21.89 3.27
C GLU A 779 21.88 22.47 4.48
N GLU A 780 21.00 23.45 4.26
CA GLU A 780 20.20 24.04 5.34
C GLU A 780 19.25 23.02 5.99
N VAL A 781 18.74 22.03 5.23
CA VAL A 781 17.95 20.93 5.81
C VAL A 781 18.81 20.11 6.76
N PHE A 782 20.05 19.76 6.37
CA PHE A 782 20.95 18.97 7.23
C PHE A 782 21.40 19.76 8.47
N ASP A 783 21.70 21.05 8.33
CA ASP A 783 22.07 21.90 9.45
C ASP A 783 20.93 21.99 10.47
N ARG A 784 19.68 22.14 10.00
CA ARG A 784 18.51 22.16 10.90
C ARG A 784 18.24 20.81 11.55
N ILE A 785 18.54 19.69 10.87
CA ILE A 785 18.49 18.36 11.50
C ILE A 785 19.53 18.27 12.62
N LEU A 786 20.78 18.67 12.35
CA LEU A 786 21.87 18.65 13.32
C LEU A 786 21.54 19.50 14.55
N LEU A 787 21.16 20.77 14.33
CA LEU A 787 20.76 21.69 15.40
C LEU A 787 19.61 21.14 16.24
N SER A 788 18.61 20.54 15.59
CA SER A 788 17.45 19.95 16.28
C SER A 788 17.83 18.71 17.10
N ALA A 789 18.79 17.91 16.62
CA ALA A 789 19.30 16.76 17.33
C ALA A 789 20.12 17.17 18.56
N GLU A 790 20.93 18.23 18.45
CA GLU A 790 21.68 18.78 19.60
C GLU A 790 20.76 19.30 20.70
N ASN A 791 19.68 19.99 20.32
CA ASN A 791 18.67 20.48 21.25
C ASN A 791 17.83 19.36 21.92
N GLN A 792 17.93 18.11 21.45
CA GLN A 792 17.29 16.94 22.07
C GLN A 792 18.18 16.23 23.08
N LYS A 793 19.48 16.54 23.13
CA LYS A 793 20.37 15.96 24.14
C LYS A 793 19.96 16.48 25.53
N PRO A 794 19.78 15.61 26.54
CA PRO A 794 19.51 16.07 27.89
C PRO A 794 20.69 16.95 28.37
N ALA A 795 20.36 18.07 29.02
CA ALA A 795 21.34 18.98 29.60
C ALA A 795 22.22 18.21 30.62
N GLY A 796 23.42 17.80 30.20
CA GLY A 796 24.31 16.98 31.03
C GLY A 796 25.28 16.06 30.27
N GLN A 797 25.08 15.79 28.97
CA GLN A 797 26.10 15.12 28.15
C GLN A 797 27.02 16.17 27.52
N VAL A 798 28.05 16.54 28.29
CA VAL A 798 29.17 17.39 27.86
C VAL A 798 29.84 16.77 26.63
N GLN A 799 30.14 17.60 25.62
CA GLN A 799 30.96 17.24 24.46
C GLN A 799 32.26 16.54 24.87
N PRO A 800 32.83 15.64 24.05
CA PRO A 800 34.25 15.35 24.17
C PRO A 800 35.01 16.66 23.87
N ASN A 801 35.86 17.09 24.80
CA ASN A 801 36.72 18.27 24.66
C ASN A 801 37.39 18.32 23.27
N GLU A 802 37.30 19.46 22.60
CA GLU A 802 38.02 19.78 21.35
C GLU A 802 39.55 19.90 21.52
N ASP A 803 40.10 19.67 22.72
CA ASP A 803 41.52 19.87 23.02
C ASP A 803 42.45 18.67 22.74
N SER A 804 41.99 17.59 22.09
CA SER A 804 42.88 16.45 21.75
C SER A 804 43.39 16.39 20.31
N VAL A 805 43.16 17.43 19.48
CA VAL A 805 43.64 17.46 18.08
C VAL A 805 44.89 18.34 17.88
N GLN A 806 45.31 19.12 18.86
CA GLN A 806 46.57 19.90 18.77
C GLN A 806 47.64 19.37 19.73
N LEU A 807 48.27 18.23 19.44
CA LEU A 807 49.57 17.83 20.02
C LEU A 807 50.17 16.57 19.34
N LYS A 808 50.20 16.51 18.00
CA LYS A 808 51.00 15.49 17.26
C LYS A 808 51.66 15.98 15.97
N GLU A 809 51.91 17.28 15.84
CA GLU A 809 52.73 17.85 14.75
C GLU A 809 53.76 18.84 15.28
N ALA A 810 54.69 18.37 16.12
CA ALA A 810 55.95 19.06 16.36
C ALA A 810 56.90 18.11 17.06
N ASN A 811 57.60 17.28 16.28
CA ASN A 811 58.96 16.82 16.53
C ASN A 811 59.24 15.66 15.59
N HIS A 812 59.77 15.94 14.40
CA HIS A 812 60.74 15.09 13.69
C HIS A 812 61.40 15.94 12.59
N SER A 813 62.42 16.71 12.97
CA SER A 813 63.47 17.15 12.06
C SER A 813 64.80 17.29 12.82
N LYS A 814 65.88 16.73 12.25
CA LYS A 814 67.28 16.67 12.75
C LYS A 814 67.46 15.61 13.86
N THR A 815 68.25 14.56 13.72
CA THR A 815 69.53 14.32 13.01
C THR A 815 69.67 12.82 12.76
#